data_AF-K0IMA3-F1
#
_entry.id   AF-K0IMA3-F1
#
_cell.length_a   1.000
_cell.length_b   1.000
_cell.length_c   1.000
_cell.angle_alpha   90.00
_cell.angle_beta   90.00
_cell.angle_gamma   90.00
#
_symmetry.space_group_name_H-M   'P 1'
#
loop_
_entity.id
_entity.type
_entity.pdbx_description
1 polymer ?
#
loop_
_entity_poly.entity_id
_entity_poly.type
_entity_poly.pdbx_seq_one_letter_code
_entity_poly.pdbx_strand_id
1 'polypeptide(L)'
;MTTIDPASLDLKVGFEIHQQLATKSKLFCNCSCEEAQKYDHSFVRKLRPTQSELGAYDPAAMFEFSKMRTVEYHAALGSSCLVEADEEPPHDVSREALEIALIFSLALHSKVMDEVHVMRKLVIDGSNTTGFQRTMLVASGGYLDVAGKRVSVQSICLEEDAAKLIGDDKGVRKFGLDRLGVPLVEIALEPVTGKPDEIMQVALTLGRLLRASKRVARGLGSIRQDVNVSVQNGAVVEVKGVQQLDQLVKVIEHEMQRQHGLIVIAEKLKERKVDVSKVGDRIEDVTDILGKAQSKIVKKILDGGGLFRAIRVPEFAGMIGYEPYQDIRIGKELGKLVRFYDLDGVFHSDELPNYGITEQEVAAVRSRLQAGSSDAFVIVGGPKDKVGFASDAIIRRLQAAVDGVPAETRAATPDGKTVFLRPRPGAARMYPETDIPTIPITDSMLKALEEKVPRSWDEIVDGLAKKYSLNKKLASQIFDSDYLGVFEEIAGTTKVQPTFVASKLTEDITSLQRQGLDPSVLTDDIIKDVFARLDAGAIAKESVNIIFEKLMKKEVKNIDEAIKIAGVASISDDELSRGLDRIISDNMAVVKEKGMNAQSALMGRAMAEYRGKADGQKINAMVRDKLQKLVK
;
A
#
# COMPACT_ATOMS: atom_id res chain seq x y z
N MET A 1 24.21 9.45 5.46
CA MET A 1 23.79 8.94 4.14
C MET A 1 23.98 10.09 3.16
N THR A 2 24.84 9.92 2.16
CA THR A 2 25.00 10.90 1.08
C THR A 2 23.70 10.94 0.30
N THR A 3 22.91 12.00 0.46
CA THR A 3 21.70 12.25 -0.33
C THR A 3 22.12 12.52 -1.77
N ILE A 4 21.91 11.54 -2.65
CA ILE A 4 22.13 11.70 -4.09
C ILE A 4 21.08 12.69 -4.59
N ASP A 5 21.51 13.68 -5.37
CA ASP A 5 20.59 14.63 -5.98
C ASP A 5 19.78 13.93 -7.09
N PRO A 6 18.44 13.86 -7.00
CA PRO A 6 17.61 13.26 -8.04
C PRO A 6 17.82 13.89 -9.43
N ALA A 7 18.16 15.18 -9.48
CA ALA A 7 18.38 15.89 -10.73
C ALA A 7 19.66 15.44 -11.44
N SER A 8 20.71 15.06 -10.69
CA SER A 8 21.96 14.59 -11.29
C SER A 8 21.84 13.19 -11.89
N LEU A 9 20.79 12.46 -11.53
CA LEU A 9 20.49 11.12 -12.04
C LEU A 9 19.40 11.09 -13.11
N ASP A 10 18.87 12.24 -13.57
CA ASP A 10 17.71 12.31 -14.49
C ASP A 10 16.56 11.40 -14.02
N LEU A 11 16.20 11.47 -12.73
CA LEU A 11 15.15 10.63 -12.15
C LEU A 11 13.82 10.86 -12.87
N LYS A 12 13.25 9.77 -13.39
CA LYS A 12 11.92 9.73 -14.01
C LYS A 12 11.05 8.73 -13.28
N VAL A 13 9.85 9.18 -12.90
CA VAL A 13 8.85 8.37 -12.20
C VAL A 13 7.53 8.41 -12.97
N GLY A 14 7.14 7.27 -13.55
CA GLY A 14 5.80 7.07 -14.09
C GLY A 14 4.85 6.56 -13.01
N PHE A 15 3.58 6.95 -13.09
CA PHE A 15 2.53 6.51 -12.19
C PHE A 15 1.48 5.71 -12.92
N GLU A 16 1.09 4.58 -12.33
CA GLU A 16 -0.10 3.81 -12.68
C GLU A 16 -0.97 3.74 -11.43
N ILE A 17 -2.03 4.55 -11.38
CA ILE A 17 -2.94 4.60 -10.24
C ILE A 17 -4.16 3.74 -10.55
N HIS A 18 -4.39 2.74 -9.71
CA HIS A 18 -5.55 1.88 -9.74
C HIS A 18 -6.50 2.27 -8.62
N GLN A 19 -7.74 2.62 -8.95
CA GLN A 19 -8.74 3.07 -7.99
C GLN A 19 -10.04 2.28 -8.18
N GLN A 20 -10.49 1.61 -7.12
CA GLN A 20 -11.79 0.94 -7.10
C GLN A 20 -12.92 1.97 -7.16
N LEU A 21 -13.94 1.67 -7.96
CA LEU A 21 -15.14 2.49 -8.09
C LEU A 21 -16.17 2.08 -7.05
N ALA A 22 -16.94 3.04 -6.53
CA ALA A 22 -18.02 2.78 -5.60
C ALA A 22 -19.33 2.52 -6.35
N THR A 23 -19.37 1.43 -7.11
CA THR A 23 -20.54 1.00 -7.89
C THR A 23 -21.42 0.05 -7.09
N LYS A 24 -22.68 -0.09 -7.51
CA LYS A 24 -23.62 -1.03 -6.88
C LYS A 24 -23.33 -2.48 -7.24
N SER A 25 -22.85 -2.71 -8.45
CA SER A 25 -22.52 -4.02 -8.98
C SER A 25 -21.09 -4.08 -9.49
N LYS A 26 -20.59 -5.29 -9.62
CA LYS A 26 -19.33 -5.58 -10.30
C LYS A 26 -19.36 -5.25 -11.79
N LEU A 27 -18.20 -5.29 -12.43
CA LEU A 27 -18.00 -4.78 -13.79
C LEU A 27 -18.72 -5.60 -14.85
N PHE A 28 -18.79 -6.93 -14.68
CA PHE A 28 -19.32 -7.88 -15.66
C PHE A 28 -20.34 -8.86 -15.08
N CYS A 29 -20.92 -8.52 -13.92
CA CYS A 29 -22.02 -9.28 -13.30
C CYS A 29 -22.80 -8.39 -12.31
N ASN A 30 -23.91 -8.90 -11.81
CA ASN A 30 -24.78 -8.17 -10.88
C ASN A 30 -24.44 -8.36 -9.39
N CYS A 31 -23.31 -8.99 -9.06
CA CYS A 31 -22.90 -9.19 -7.68
C CYS A 31 -22.51 -7.89 -7.00
N SER A 32 -22.70 -7.85 -5.67
CA SER A 32 -22.29 -6.74 -4.81
C SER A 32 -20.76 -6.57 -4.81
N CYS A 33 -20.30 -5.32 -4.69
CA CYS A 33 -18.89 -4.99 -4.49
C CYS A 33 -18.47 -5.01 -3.00
N GLU A 34 -19.36 -5.40 -2.09
CA GLU A 34 -19.07 -5.49 -0.66
C GLU A 34 -18.14 -6.66 -0.33
N GLU A 35 -17.22 -6.44 0.61
CA GLU A 35 -16.33 -7.50 1.10
C GLU A 35 -17.14 -8.58 1.84
N ALA A 36 -16.78 -9.84 1.61
CA ALA A 36 -17.45 -10.96 2.26
C ALA A 36 -16.98 -11.11 3.72
N GLN A 37 -17.94 -11.20 4.66
CA GLN A 37 -17.64 -11.55 6.05
C GLN A 37 -17.34 -13.04 6.24
N LYS A 38 -17.93 -13.87 5.38
CA LYS A 38 -17.80 -15.33 5.39
C LYS A 38 -17.88 -15.85 3.96
N TYR A 39 -17.14 -16.93 3.70
CA TYR A 39 -17.24 -17.69 2.45
C TYR A 39 -18.11 -18.93 2.66
N ASP A 40 -19.00 -19.19 1.72
CA ASP A 40 -20.00 -20.27 1.76
C ASP A 40 -19.52 -21.51 1.01
N HIS A 41 -18.75 -21.31 -0.05
CA HIS A 41 -18.29 -22.37 -0.94
C HIS A 41 -16.81 -22.21 -1.28
N SER A 42 -16.19 -23.31 -1.69
CA SER A 42 -14.82 -23.29 -2.23
C SER A 42 -14.67 -24.30 -3.35
N PHE A 43 -13.74 -24.03 -4.27
CA PHE A 43 -13.39 -24.92 -5.36
C PHE A 43 -11.93 -24.74 -5.77
N VAL A 44 -11.36 -25.74 -6.46
CA VAL A 44 -9.93 -25.78 -6.77
C VAL A 44 -9.71 -25.73 -8.28
N ARG A 45 -8.71 -24.96 -8.72
CA ARG A 45 -8.28 -24.87 -10.12
C ARG A 45 -6.76 -24.89 -10.25
N LYS A 46 -6.29 -25.16 -11.47
CA LYS A 46 -4.89 -25.04 -11.89
C LYS A 46 -4.82 -24.28 -13.21
N LEU A 47 -4.23 -23.10 -13.18
CA LEU A 47 -4.00 -22.30 -14.38
C LEU A 47 -2.82 -22.87 -15.19
N ARG A 48 -2.88 -22.70 -16.51
CA ARG A 48 -1.83 -23.14 -17.43
C ARG A 48 -1.42 -21.95 -18.32
N PRO A 49 -0.12 -21.79 -18.61
CA PRO A 49 0.33 -20.80 -19.57
C PRO A 49 -0.15 -21.19 -20.97
N THR A 50 -0.49 -20.16 -21.76
CA THR A 50 -0.88 -20.30 -23.16
C THR A 50 0.00 -19.41 -24.01
N GLN A 51 0.21 -19.79 -25.27
CA GLN A 51 0.89 -18.93 -26.22
C GLN A 51 0.03 -17.70 -26.51
N SER A 52 0.67 -16.54 -26.65
CA SER A 52 0.04 -15.34 -27.18
C SER A 52 -0.38 -15.55 -28.65
N GLU A 53 -1.15 -14.60 -29.19
CA GLU A 53 -1.47 -14.55 -30.63
C GLU A 53 -0.21 -14.55 -31.52
N LEU A 54 0.93 -14.12 -30.97
CA LEU A 54 2.24 -14.10 -31.63
C LEU A 54 3.00 -15.44 -31.49
N GLY A 55 2.39 -16.48 -30.94
CA GLY A 55 2.99 -17.81 -30.75
C GLY A 55 4.05 -17.90 -29.65
N ALA A 56 4.32 -16.81 -28.94
CA ALA A 56 5.31 -16.75 -27.86
C ALA A 56 4.67 -16.85 -26.47
N TYR A 57 5.39 -17.46 -25.52
CA TYR A 57 5.02 -17.44 -24.11
C TYR A 57 5.56 -16.18 -23.43
N ASP A 58 4.74 -15.58 -22.55
CA ASP A 58 5.19 -14.47 -21.72
C ASP A 58 6.20 -14.96 -20.65
N PRO A 59 7.39 -14.33 -20.50
CA PRO A 59 8.39 -14.74 -19.53
C PRO A 59 7.90 -14.67 -18.08
N ALA A 60 7.08 -13.68 -17.73
CA ALA A 60 6.54 -13.54 -16.38
C ALA A 60 5.49 -14.64 -16.09
N ALA A 61 4.69 -15.01 -17.08
CA ALA A 61 3.81 -16.16 -17.01
C ALA A 61 4.60 -17.47 -16.85
N MET A 62 5.64 -17.71 -17.65
CA MET A 62 6.46 -18.92 -17.46
C MET A 62 7.13 -18.96 -16.08
N PHE A 63 7.59 -17.82 -15.58
CA PHE A 63 8.15 -17.68 -14.24
C PHE A 63 7.13 -18.04 -13.15
N GLU A 64 5.90 -17.54 -13.23
CA GLU A 64 4.83 -17.89 -12.27
C GLU A 64 4.41 -19.36 -12.39
N PHE A 65 4.33 -19.91 -13.61
CA PHE A 65 3.98 -21.31 -13.82
C PHE A 65 5.03 -22.28 -13.27
N SER A 66 6.32 -21.91 -13.30
CA SER A 66 7.38 -22.75 -12.73
C SER A 66 7.18 -23.06 -11.24
N LYS A 67 6.33 -22.28 -10.56
CA LYS A 67 5.96 -22.47 -9.15
C LYS A 67 4.83 -23.49 -8.94
N MET A 68 4.25 -24.07 -10.00
CA MET A 68 3.06 -24.96 -10.01
C MET A 68 2.26 -24.95 -8.71
N ARG A 69 1.42 -23.93 -8.54
CA ARG A 69 0.56 -23.80 -7.35
C ARG A 69 -0.84 -24.27 -7.68
N THR A 70 -1.42 -25.04 -6.76
CA THR A 70 -2.86 -25.27 -6.76
C THR A 70 -3.54 -24.00 -6.26
N VAL A 71 -4.65 -23.60 -6.86
CA VAL A 71 -5.40 -22.41 -6.44
C VAL A 71 -6.75 -22.84 -5.91
N GLU A 72 -7.07 -22.44 -4.70
CA GLU A 72 -8.36 -22.64 -4.06
C GLU A 72 -9.10 -21.31 -4.02
N TYR A 73 -10.29 -21.26 -4.60
CA TYR A 73 -11.14 -20.08 -4.66
C TYR A 73 -12.27 -20.22 -3.66
N HIS A 74 -12.56 -19.15 -2.94
CA HIS A 74 -13.60 -19.07 -1.93
C HIS A 74 -14.67 -18.07 -2.36
N ALA A 75 -15.91 -18.54 -2.43
CA ALA A 75 -17.06 -17.79 -2.92
C ALA A 75 -18.02 -17.50 -1.76
N ALA A 76 -18.70 -16.36 -1.83
CA ALA A 76 -19.70 -15.91 -0.87
C ALA A 76 -20.98 -15.50 -1.61
N LEU A 77 -22.13 -15.85 -1.05
CA LEU A 77 -23.43 -15.57 -1.65
C LEU A 77 -23.66 -14.04 -1.72
N GLY A 78 -24.06 -13.55 -2.89
CA GLY A 78 -24.33 -12.13 -3.14
C GLY A 78 -23.12 -11.32 -3.60
N SER A 79 -21.90 -11.70 -3.23
CA SER A 79 -20.65 -11.07 -3.69
C SER A 79 -19.85 -11.90 -4.70
N SER A 80 -20.37 -13.05 -5.13
CA SER A 80 -19.82 -13.83 -6.24
C SER A 80 -20.90 -14.68 -6.92
N CYS A 81 -20.76 -14.93 -8.22
CA CYS A 81 -21.60 -15.82 -9.00
C CYS A 81 -20.78 -16.71 -9.94
N LEU A 82 -21.45 -17.32 -10.93
CA LEU A 82 -20.81 -18.21 -11.90
C LEU A 82 -19.83 -17.47 -12.83
N VAL A 83 -20.03 -16.16 -13.05
CA VAL A 83 -19.10 -15.34 -13.83
C VAL A 83 -17.73 -15.27 -13.16
N GLU A 84 -17.67 -14.95 -11.86
CA GLU A 84 -16.41 -14.96 -11.12
C GLU A 84 -15.85 -16.36 -10.93
N ALA A 85 -16.69 -17.39 -10.90
CA ALA A 85 -16.23 -18.77 -10.87
C ALA A 85 -15.65 -19.25 -12.21
N ASP A 86 -15.81 -18.46 -13.29
CA ASP A 86 -15.50 -18.84 -14.67
C ASP A 86 -16.27 -20.11 -15.09
N GLU A 87 -17.58 -20.11 -14.78
CA GLU A 87 -18.57 -21.14 -15.11
C GLU A 87 -19.76 -20.57 -15.91
N GLU A 88 -19.75 -19.27 -16.19
CA GLU A 88 -20.73 -18.54 -17.01
C GLU A 88 -20.02 -17.42 -17.78
N PRO A 89 -20.38 -17.16 -19.04
CA PRO A 89 -19.86 -16.00 -19.77
C PRO A 89 -20.13 -14.69 -19.01
N PRO A 90 -19.23 -13.69 -19.10
CA PRO A 90 -19.46 -12.38 -18.48
C PRO A 90 -20.71 -11.71 -19.06
N HIS A 91 -21.36 -10.88 -18.24
CA HIS A 91 -22.46 -10.02 -18.70
C HIS A 91 -21.90 -8.76 -19.37
N ASP A 92 -22.80 -7.92 -19.91
CA ASP A 92 -22.43 -6.61 -20.43
C ASP A 92 -21.71 -5.73 -19.38
N VAL A 93 -20.86 -4.82 -19.85
CA VAL A 93 -20.16 -3.86 -18.98
C VAL A 93 -21.14 -3.06 -18.15
N SER A 94 -20.85 -2.94 -16.85
CA SER A 94 -21.58 -2.07 -15.92
C SER A 94 -21.59 -0.62 -16.44
N ARG A 95 -22.79 -0.16 -16.80
CA ARG A 95 -23.01 1.22 -17.27
C ARG A 95 -22.57 2.25 -16.23
N GLU A 96 -22.81 1.99 -14.95
CA GLU A 96 -22.39 2.89 -13.86
C GLU A 96 -20.86 3.02 -13.84
N ALA A 97 -20.14 1.89 -13.93
CA ALA A 97 -18.67 1.89 -13.95
C ALA A 97 -18.11 2.64 -15.17
N LEU A 98 -18.69 2.40 -16.35
CA LEU A 98 -18.28 3.10 -17.58
C LEU A 98 -18.55 4.60 -17.51
N GLU A 99 -19.71 5.03 -17.03
CA GLU A 99 -20.03 6.45 -16.83
C GLU A 99 -19.02 7.12 -15.87
N ILE A 100 -18.61 6.44 -14.80
CA ILE A 100 -17.59 6.95 -13.87
C ILE A 100 -16.22 7.09 -14.56
N ALA A 101 -15.79 6.10 -15.33
CA ALA A 101 -14.53 6.17 -16.08
C ALA A 101 -14.54 7.31 -17.13
N LEU A 102 -15.67 7.54 -17.79
CA LEU A 102 -15.86 8.66 -18.71
C LEU A 102 -15.83 10.01 -17.98
N ILE A 103 -16.44 10.13 -16.79
CA ILE A 103 -16.36 11.34 -15.96
C ILE A 103 -14.90 11.65 -15.62
N PHE A 104 -14.09 10.66 -15.25
CA PHE A 104 -12.67 10.88 -14.99
C PHE A 104 -11.89 11.27 -16.24
N SER A 105 -12.26 10.70 -17.39
CA SER A 105 -11.67 11.06 -18.68
C SER A 105 -11.93 12.53 -19.03
N LEU A 106 -13.16 13.01 -18.79
CA LEU A 106 -13.51 14.42 -18.98
C LEU A 106 -12.79 15.33 -17.96
N ALA A 107 -12.72 14.90 -16.69
CA ALA A 107 -12.04 15.64 -15.62
C ALA A 107 -10.54 15.80 -15.87
N LEU A 108 -9.94 14.86 -16.60
CA LEU A 108 -8.53 14.87 -16.99
C LEU A 108 -8.31 15.41 -18.42
N HIS A 109 -9.34 15.99 -19.04
CA HIS A 109 -9.27 16.52 -20.40
C HIS A 109 -8.73 15.52 -21.44
N SER A 110 -8.99 14.24 -21.21
CA SER A 110 -8.52 13.14 -22.05
C SER A 110 -9.39 12.98 -23.30
N LYS A 111 -8.81 12.43 -24.37
CA LYS A 111 -9.53 12.05 -25.57
C LYS A 111 -10.19 10.68 -25.34
N VAL A 112 -11.51 10.68 -25.18
CA VAL A 112 -12.32 9.46 -25.07
C VAL A 112 -12.32 8.69 -26.38
N MET A 113 -12.34 7.35 -26.30
CA MET A 113 -12.45 6.47 -27.47
C MET A 113 -13.88 6.50 -28.04
N ASP A 114 -14.00 6.49 -29.37
CA ASP A 114 -15.31 6.44 -30.05
C ASP A 114 -16.03 5.09 -29.83
N GLU A 115 -15.25 4.03 -29.62
CA GLU A 115 -15.72 2.69 -29.32
C GLU A 115 -14.78 2.02 -28.32
N VAL A 116 -15.35 1.43 -27.27
CA VAL A 116 -14.61 0.74 -26.22
C VAL A 116 -14.64 -0.76 -26.49
N HIS A 117 -13.45 -1.37 -26.45
CA HIS A 117 -13.23 -2.80 -26.69
C HIS A 117 -12.72 -3.45 -25.41
N VAL A 118 -13.33 -4.56 -25.00
CA VAL A 118 -12.85 -5.34 -23.85
C VAL A 118 -11.73 -6.26 -24.31
N MET A 119 -10.63 -6.27 -23.56
CA MET A 119 -9.44 -7.06 -23.83
C MET A 119 -9.16 -7.98 -22.64
N ARG A 120 -8.54 -9.13 -22.90
CA ARG A 120 -8.07 -10.09 -21.90
C ARG A 120 -6.57 -9.93 -21.69
N LYS A 121 -6.17 -9.39 -20.54
CA LYS A 121 -4.77 -9.28 -20.09
C LYS A 121 -4.42 -10.54 -19.31
N LEU A 122 -3.52 -11.39 -19.83
CA LEU A 122 -3.20 -12.69 -19.21
C LEU A 122 -2.70 -12.52 -17.77
N VAL A 123 -3.26 -13.23 -16.79
CA VAL A 123 -2.87 -13.19 -15.36
C VAL A 123 -2.91 -14.61 -14.80
N ILE A 124 -1.74 -15.20 -14.58
CA ILE A 124 -1.65 -16.63 -14.22
C ILE A 124 -1.22 -16.91 -12.77
N ASP A 125 -1.16 -15.89 -11.92
CA ASP A 125 -0.77 -16.03 -10.51
C ASP A 125 -1.87 -16.59 -9.59
N GLY A 126 -3.04 -16.88 -10.17
CA GLY A 126 -4.23 -17.39 -9.49
C GLY A 126 -5.18 -16.30 -8.98
N SER A 127 -4.90 -15.02 -9.20
CA SER A 127 -5.77 -13.94 -8.73
C SER A 127 -6.99 -13.68 -9.63
N ASN A 128 -7.01 -14.22 -10.85
CA ASN A 128 -8.17 -14.24 -11.75
C ASN A 128 -8.51 -15.71 -12.08
N THR A 129 -9.76 -16.11 -11.86
CA THR A 129 -10.25 -17.49 -12.08
C THR A 129 -10.17 -17.95 -13.54
N THR A 130 -10.35 -17.01 -14.45
CA THR A 130 -10.25 -17.13 -15.92
C THR A 130 -8.80 -17.25 -16.42
N GLY A 131 -7.80 -16.91 -15.59
CA GLY A 131 -6.41 -16.77 -16.01
C GLY A 131 -6.11 -15.48 -16.80
N PHE A 132 -7.05 -14.52 -16.83
CA PHE A 132 -6.86 -13.20 -17.41
C PHE A 132 -7.72 -12.15 -16.69
N GLN A 133 -7.32 -10.89 -16.76
CA GLN A 133 -8.08 -9.74 -16.30
C GLN A 133 -8.75 -9.09 -17.51
N ARG A 134 -10.04 -8.79 -17.43
CA ARG A 134 -10.71 -7.98 -18.45
C ARG A 134 -10.39 -6.51 -18.23
N THR A 135 -9.84 -5.87 -19.26
CA THR A 135 -9.40 -4.47 -19.25
C THR A 135 -9.86 -3.81 -20.54
N MET A 136 -10.31 -2.55 -20.47
CA MET A 136 -10.73 -1.78 -21.65
C MET A 136 -10.10 -0.37 -21.62
N LEU A 137 -9.58 0.08 -22.76
CA LEU A 137 -9.08 1.45 -22.92
C LEU A 137 -10.28 2.38 -23.11
N VAL A 138 -10.48 3.33 -22.20
CA VAL A 138 -11.61 4.28 -22.22
C VAL A 138 -11.20 5.61 -22.83
N ALA A 139 -10.01 6.10 -22.49
CA ALA A 139 -9.49 7.35 -23.01
C ALA A 139 -7.95 7.34 -23.08
N SER A 140 -7.41 8.26 -23.88
CA SER A 140 -5.97 8.47 -24.05
C SER A 140 -5.63 9.95 -24.04
N GLY A 141 -4.38 10.28 -23.68
CA GLY A 141 -3.95 11.66 -23.58
C GLY A 141 -4.67 12.43 -22.47
N GLY A 142 -4.55 13.75 -22.50
CA GLY A 142 -5.10 14.64 -21.48
C GLY A 142 -4.03 15.10 -20.49
N TYR A 143 -4.46 15.72 -19.41
CA TYR A 143 -3.56 16.28 -18.42
C TYR A 143 -4.19 16.46 -17.04
N LEU A 144 -3.32 16.52 -16.04
CA LEU A 144 -3.60 16.90 -14.66
C LEU A 144 -2.77 18.15 -14.31
N ASP A 145 -3.42 19.21 -13.84
CA ASP A 145 -2.72 20.39 -13.35
C ASP A 145 -2.36 20.21 -11.86
N VAL A 146 -1.07 20.30 -11.55
CA VAL A 146 -0.48 20.08 -10.22
C VAL A 146 0.41 21.27 -9.86
N ALA A 147 -0.01 22.08 -8.88
CA ALA A 147 0.75 23.24 -8.40
C ALA A 147 1.27 24.18 -9.54
N GLY A 148 0.43 24.39 -10.57
CA GLY A 148 0.77 25.23 -11.73
C GLY A 148 1.63 24.55 -12.81
N LYS A 149 2.00 23.28 -12.63
CA LYS A 149 2.63 22.44 -13.66
C LYS A 149 1.60 21.50 -14.26
N ARG A 150 1.74 21.22 -15.55
CA ARG A 150 0.87 20.27 -16.27
C ARG A 150 1.56 18.91 -16.38
N VAL A 151 0.90 17.87 -15.88
CA VAL A 151 1.34 16.47 -15.98
C VAL A 151 0.46 15.77 -17.01
N SER A 152 1.06 15.23 -18.05
CA SER A 152 0.30 14.56 -19.11
C SER A 152 -0.23 13.21 -18.64
N VAL A 153 -1.45 12.89 -19.07
CA VAL A 153 -2.06 11.56 -18.90
C VAL A 153 -1.78 10.74 -20.14
N GLN A 154 -1.35 9.48 -19.98
CA GLN A 154 -1.14 8.55 -21.10
C GLN A 154 -2.44 7.86 -21.48
N SER A 155 -3.05 7.18 -20.52
CA SER A 155 -4.22 6.34 -20.74
C SER A 155 -5.10 6.25 -19.49
N ILE A 156 -6.39 6.02 -19.74
CA ILE A 156 -7.39 5.72 -18.73
C ILE A 156 -8.06 4.42 -19.16
N CYS A 157 -7.93 3.39 -18.33
CA CYS A 157 -8.52 2.08 -18.55
C CYS A 157 -9.57 1.77 -17.47
N LEU A 158 -10.57 0.99 -17.83
CA LEU A 158 -11.53 0.38 -16.89
C LEU A 158 -11.29 -1.14 -16.89
N GLU A 159 -11.11 -1.72 -15.71
CA GLU A 159 -10.75 -3.14 -15.58
C GLU A 159 -11.39 -3.79 -14.35
N GLU A 160 -11.37 -5.12 -14.32
CA GLU A 160 -11.73 -5.92 -13.15
C GLU A 160 -10.63 -5.84 -12.10
N ASP A 161 -10.96 -5.65 -10.82
CA ASP A 161 -9.99 -5.95 -9.77
C ASP A 161 -9.82 -7.47 -9.60
N ALA A 162 -8.65 -7.87 -9.11
CA ALA A 162 -8.28 -9.26 -8.88
C ALA A 162 -8.80 -9.77 -7.53
N ALA A 163 -8.93 -11.09 -7.41
CA ALA A 163 -9.37 -11.76 -6.18
C ALA A 163 -8.44 -11.43 -4.98
N LYS A 164 -8.98 -11.52 -3.76
CA LYS A 164 -8.26 -11.20 -2.52
C LYS A 164 -7.47 -12.41 -2.05
N LEU A 165 -6.15 -12.29 -1.86
CA LEU A 165 -5.38 -13.38 -1.27
C LEU A 165 -5.75 -13.54 0.21
N ILE A 166 -6.33 -14.68 0.59
CA ILE A 166 -6.75 -14.98 1.96
C ILE A 166 -5.85 -16.03 2.65
N GLY A 167 -5.00 -16.71 1.89
CA GLY A 167 -4.02 -17.65 2.42
C GLY A 167 -2.98 -18.07 1.37
N ASP A 168 -1.78 -18.40 1.83
CA ASP A 168 -0.70 -18.94 1.00
C ASP A 168 0.02 -20.05 1.78
N ASP A 169 -0.54 -21.26 1.70
CA ASP A 169 0.01 -22.46 2.33
C ASP A 169 0.93 -23.16 1.32
N LYS A 170 2.00 -23.82 1.77
CA LYS A 170 3.03 -24.42 0.88
C LYS A 170 2.43 -25.27 -0.25
N GLY A 171 2.31 -24.69 -1.44
CA GLY A 171 1.77 -25.31 -2.66
C GLY A 171 0.31 -24.99 -3.02
N VAL A 172 -0.44 -24.31 -2.14
CA VAL A 172 -1.84 -23.92 -2.33
C VAL A 172 -2.06 -22.44 -1.99
N ARG A 173 -2.49 -21.65 -2.98
CA ARG A 173 -2.93 -20.25 -2.75
C ARG A 173 -4.44 -20.20 -2.62
N LYS A 174 -4.93 -19.47 -1.63
CA LYS A 174 -6.36 -19.30 -1.35
C LYS A 174 -6.79 -17.89 -1.70
N PHE A 175 -7.81 -17.75 -2.53
CA PHE A 175 -8.34 -16.45 -2.97
C PHE A 175 -9.83 -16.31 -2.68
N GLY A 176 -10.23 -15.18 -2.10
CA GLY A 176 -11.63 -14.76 -1.98
C GLY A 176 -12.13 -14.07 -3.24
N LEU A 177 -13.27 -14.50 -3.76
CA LEU A 177 -13.87 -13.99 -5.00
C LEU A 177 -14.74 -12.75 -4.82
N ASP A 178 -14.97 -12.31 -3.60
CA ASP A 178 -15.73 -11.10 -3.26
C ASP A 178 -15.16 -9.85 -3.94
N ARG A 179 -13.83 -9.75 -4.04
CA ARG A 179 -13.15 -8.64 -4.74
C ARG A 179 -13.02 -8.83 -6.26
N LEU A 180 -12.99 -10.07 -6.75
CA LEU A 180 -12.81 -10.33 -8.18
C LEU A 180 -13.94 -9.68 -8.98
N GLY A 181 -13.61 -8.86 -9.98
CA GLY A 181 -14.61 -8.19 -10.82
C GLY A 181 -15.13 -6.86 -10.29
N VAL A 182 -14.72 -6.40 -9.10
CA VAL A 182 -15.00 -5.03 -8.64
C VAL A 182 -14.44 -4.02 -9.67
N PRO A 183 -15.19 -3.01 -10.12
CA PRO A 183 -14.71 -2.11 -11.16
C PRO A 183 -13.55 -1.26 -10.66
N LEU A 184 -12.52 -1.16 -11.49
CA LEU A 184 -11.27 -0.48 -11.19
C LEU A 184 -10.92 0.45 -12.35
N VAL A 185 -10.66 1.72 -12.06
CA VAL A 185 -10.05 2.63 -13.05
C VAL A 185 -8.53 2.60 -12.88
N GLU A 186 -7.81 2.38 -13.98
CA GLU A 186 -6.36 2.51 -14.08
C GLU A 186 -6.03 3.80 -14.84
N ILE A 187 -5.27 4.70 -14.22
CA ILE A 187 -4.85 5.96 -14.83
C ILE A 187 -3.32 5.97 -14.88
N ALA A 188 -2.78 5.94 -16.09
CA ALA A 188 -1.36 6.03 -16.35
C ALA A 188 -0.96 7.48 -16.68
N LEU A 189 0.07 7.99 -16.00
CA LEU A 189 0.63 9.32 -16.24
C LEU A 189 1.97 9.20 -16.99
N GLU A 190 2.28 10.22 -17.80
CA GLU A 190 3.62 10.35 -18.37
C GLU A 190 4.69 10.46 -17.26
N PRO A 191 5.93 9.98 -17.49
CA PRO A 191 6.99 10.06 -16.50
C PRO A 191 7.24 11.50 -16.03
N VAL A 192 7.16 11.69 -14.72
CA VAL A 192 7.41 12.97 -14.07
C VAL A 192 8.85 13.02 -13.58
N THR A 193 9.51 14.15 -13.79
CA THR A 193 10.83 14.47 -13.24
C THR A 193 10.70 15.45 -12.08
N GLY A 194 11.53 15.29 -11.06
CA GLY A 194 11.57 16.24 -9.95
C GLY A 194 12.05 15.60 -8.67
N LYS A 195 11.92 16.34 -7.56
CA LYS A 195 12.18 15.78 -6.23
C LYS A 195 11.07 14.82 -5.83
N PRO A 196 11.36 13.77 -5.04
CA PRO A 196 10.34 12.84 -4.55
C PRO A 196 9.09 13.50 -3.96
N ASP A 197 9.24 14.61 -3.22
CA ASP A 197 8.11 15.37 -2.67
C ASP A 197 7.23 16.02 -3.75
N GLU A 198 7.83 16.55 -4.82
CA GLU A 198 7.09 17.12 -5.97
C GLU A 198 6.34 16.02 -6.72
N ILE A 199 6.98 14.86 -6.87
CA ILE A 199 6.41 13.65 -7.49
C ILE A 199 5.23 13.13 -6.65
N MET A 200 5.33 13.14 -5.33
CA MET A 200 4.23 12.76 -4.42
C MET A 200 3.02 13.70 -4.56
N GLN A 201 3.22 15.00 -4.82
CA GLN A 201 2.09 15.93 -5.05
C GLN A 201 1.24 15.54 -6.26
N VAL A 202 1.83 14.90 -7.28
CA VAL A 202 1.11 14.43 -8.47
C VAL A 202 0.11 13.34 -8.07
N ALA A 203 0.59 12.31 -7.37
CA ALA A 203 -0.25 11.21 -6.89
C ALA A 203 -1.33 11.69 -5.91
N LEU A 204 -0.99 12.61 -5.00
CA LEU A 204 -1.94 13.22 -4.07
C LEU A 204 -3.04 14.00 -4.82
N THR A 205 -2.66 14.79 -5.83
CA THR A 205 -3.61 15.60 -6.61
C THR A 205 -4.55 14.73 -7.41
N LEU A 206 -4.04 13.68 -8.07
CA LEU A 206 -4.88 12.72 -8.78
C LEU A 206 -5.83 11.99 -7.83
N GLY A 207 -5.33 11.49 -6.69
CA GLY A 207 -6.17 10.85 -5.66
C GLY A 207 -7.27 11.78 -5.14
N ARG A 208 -6.98 13.07 -4.96
CA ARG A 208 -7.97 14.09 -4.56
C ARG A 208 -9.03 14.34 -5.63
N LEU A 209 -8.64 14.41 -6.90
CA LEU A 209 -9.57 14.53 -8.03
C LEU A 209 -10.54 13.34 -8.07
N LEU A 210 -10.01 12.12 -7.93
CA LEU A 210 -10.82 10.90 -7.91
C LEU A 210 -11.80 10.90 -6.73
N ARG A 211 -11.33 11.27 -5.53
CA ARG A 211 -12.17 11.37 -4.32
C ARG A 211 -13.22 12.47 -4.40
N ALA A 212 -12.93 13.59 -5.07
CA ALA A 212 -13.85 14.70 -5.26
C ALA A 212 -15.13 14.27 -5.99
N SER A 213 -15.06 13.21 -6.80
CA SER A 213 -16.23 12.65 -7.49
C SER A 213 -17.27 12.00 -6.57
N LYS A 214 -16.88 11.62 -5.34
CA LYS A 214 -17.67 10.77 -4.43
C LYS A 214 -18.13 9.43 -5.07
N ARG A 215 -17.44 8.96 -6.10
CA ARG A 215 -17.76 7.73 -6.88
C ARG A 215 -16.67 6.67 -6.82
N VAL A 216 -15.74 6.82 -5.90
CA VAL A 216 -14.63 5.88 -5.68
C VAL A 216 -14.74 5.26 -4.31
N ALA A 217 -14.35 3.99 -4.19
CA ALA A 217 -14.26 3.32 -2.91
C ALA A 217 -13.22 4.02 -2.02
N ARG A 218 -13.43 3.93 -0.71
CA ARG A 218 -12.57 4.52 0.33
C ARG A 218 -12.04 3.42 1.25
N GLY A 219 -11.06 3.76 2.09
CA GLY A 219 -10.41 2.79 2.97
C GLY A 219 -9.22 2.05 2.34
N LEU A 220 -8.56 1.23 3.16
CA LEU A 220 -7.33 0.53 2.80
C LEU A 220 -7.54 -0.42 1.62
N GLY A 221 -6.63 -0.39 0.65
CA GLY A 221 -6.66 -1.27 -0.52
C GLY A 221 -7.59 -0.84 -1.66
N SER A 222 -8.42 0.19 -1.47
CA SER A 222 -9.28 0.77 -2.51
C SER A 222 -8.50 1.51 -3.59
N ILE A 223 -7.31 2.03 -3.24
CA ILE A 223 -6.37 2.66 -4.17
C ILE A 223 -5.02 1.95 -4.09
N ARG A 224 -4.42 1.69 -5.25
CA ARG A 224 -3.06 1.16 -5.39
C ARG A 224 -2.29 2.04 -6.35
N GLN A 225 -1.01 2.22 -6.05
CA GLN A 225 -0.10 2.97 -6.88
C GLN A 225 1.03 2.02 -7.27
N ASP A 226 1.12 1.75 -8.56
CA ASP A 226 2.28 1.11 -9.15
C ASP A 226 3.15 2.22 -9.74
N VAL A 227 4.46 2.16 -9.48
CA VAL A 227 5.39 3.22 -9.89
C VAL A 227 6.51 2.69 -10.76
N ASN A 228 6.75 3.36 -11.86
CA ASN A 228 7.81 3.02 -12.80
C ASN A 228 8.98 3.97 -12.55
N VAL A 229 10.05 3.48 -11.91
CA VAL A 229 11.22 4.29 -11.54
C VAL A 229 12.37 4.02 -12.50
N SER A 230 13.01 5.07 -12.99
CA SER A 230 14.24 4.98 -13.80
C SER A 230 15.18 6.15 -13.53
N VAL A 231 16.48 5.89 -13.68
CA VAL A 231 17.55 6.89 -13.66
C VAL A 231 18.36 6.82 -14.95
N GLN A 232 19.17 7.84 -15.23
CA GLN A 232 20.10 7.87 -16.35
C GLN A 232 21.01 6.62 -16.33
N ASN A 233 21.14 5.96 -17.48
CA ASN A 233 21.87 4.69 -17.66
C ASN A 233 21.32 3.51 -16.83
N GLY A 234 20.16 3.67 -16.21
CA GLY A 234 19.41 2.61 -15.53
C GLY A 234 18.42 1.93 -16.46
N ALA A 235 17.45 1.24 -15.85
CA ALA A 235 16.34 0.61 -16.54
C ALA A 235 15.01 1.03 -15.90
N VAL A 236 13.92 0.91 -16.65
CA VAL A 236 12.58 1.13 -16.10
C VAL A 236 12.23 -0.06 -15.21
N VAL A 237 12.13 0.20 -13.91
CA VAL A 237 11.76 -0.78 -12.88
C VAL A 237 10.35 -0.46 -12.38
N GLU A 238 9.45 -1.42 -12.52
CA GLU A 238 8.08 -1.33 -12.02
C GLU A 238 8.07 -1.76 -10.56
N VAL A 239 7.61 -0.91 -9.64
CA VAL A 239 7.43 -1.24 -8.23
C VAL A 239 5.94 -1.29 -7.91
N LYS A 240 5.46 -2.48 -7.57
CA LYS A 240 4.07 -2.75 -7.24
C LYS A 240 3.78 -2.62 -5.76
N GLY A 241 2.51 -2.31 -5.47
CA GLY A 241 1.95 -2.41 -4.12
C GLY A 241 2.33 -1.27 -3.19
N VAL A 242 2.57 -0.08 -3.74
CA VAL A 242 2.72 1.14 -2.94
C VAL A 242 1.32 1.58 -2.52
N GLN A 243 1.03 1.48 -1.21
CA GLN A 243 -0.31 1.79 -0.69
C GLN A 243 -0.39 3.21 -0.15
N GLN A 244 0.66 3.70 0.50
CA GLN A 244 0.68 5.00 1.19
C GLN A 244 1.63 5.98 0.52
N LEU A 245 1.27 7.27 0.54
CA LEU A 245 2.05 8.33 -0.10
C LEU A 245 3.40 8.59 0.60
N ASP A 246 3.51 8.36 1.90
CA ASP A 246 4.77 8.47 2.64
C ASP A 246 5.72 7.29 2.31
N GLN A 247 5.16 6.11 2.06
CA GLN A 247 5.88 4.94 1.57
C GLN A 247 6.42 5.19 0.16
N LEU A 248 5.65 5.87 -0.70
CA LEU A 248 6.03 6.19 -2.07
C LEU A 248 7.37 6.95 -2.15
N VAL A 249 7.55 7.98 -1.32
CA VAL A 249 8.80 8.77 -1.29
C VAL A 249 10.00 7.87 -0.99
N LYS A 250 9.89 7.03 0.04
CA LYS A 250 10.95 6.09 0.44
C LYS A 250 11.26 5.06 -0.66
N VAL A 251 10.22 4.55 -1.34
CA VAL A 251 10.38 3.61 -2.45
C VAL A 251 11.14 4.25 -3.62
N ILE A 252 10.77 5.48 -4.00
CA ILE A 252 11.45 6.21 -5.08
C ILE A 252 12.92 6.45 -4.70
N GLU A 253 13.19 6.93 -3.49
CA GLU A 253 14.55 7.17 -3.01
C GLU A 253 15.40 5.89 -2.97
N HIS A 254 14.83 4.80 -2.45
CA HIS A 254 15.51 3.51 -2.38
C HIS A 254 15.80 2.95 -3.77
N GLU A 255 14.82 2.98 -4.67
CA GLU A 255 14.99 2.44 -6.02
C GLU A 255 15.98 3.29 -6.83
N MET A 256 15.95 4.62 -6.68
CA MET A 256 16.96 5.52 -7.25
C MET A 256 18.38 5.15 -6.78
N GLN A 257 18.59 5.01 -5.46
CA GLN A 257 19.87 4.60 -4.89
C GLN A 257 20.30 3.20 -5.34
N ARG A 258 19.36 2.26 -5.39
CA ARG A 258 19.62 0.88 -5.84
C ARG A 258 20.08 0.85 -7.28
N GLN A 259 19.36 1.52 -8.18
CA GLN A 259 19.71 1.58 -9.59
C GLN A 259 21.10 2.20 -9.78
N HIS A 260 21.36 3.33 -9.15
CA HIS A 260 22.67 3.97 -9.24
C HIS A 260 23.79 3.10 -8.65
N GLY A 261 23.56 2.43 -7.52
CA GLY A 261 24.52 1.47 -6.97
C GLY A 261 24.85 0.32 -7.93
N LEU A 262 23.85 -0.22 -8.62
CA LEU A 262 24.07 -1.25 -9.64
C LEU A 262 24.82 -0.72 -10.87
N ILE A 263 24.61 0.53 -11.26
CA ILE A 263 25.38 1.19 -12.34
C ILE A 263 26.86 1.28 -11.94
N VAL A 264 27.16 1.73 -10.72
CA VAL A 264 28.55 1.80 -10.20
C VAL A 264 29.22 0.43 -10.15
N ILE A 265 28.46 -0.62 -9.77
CA ILE A 265 28.94 -2.00 -9.82
C ILE A 265 29.25 -2.42 -11.26
N ALA A 266 28.34 -2.15 -12.19
CA ALA A 266 28.50 -2.50 -13.61
C ALA A 266 29.68 -1.79 -14.26
N GLU A 267 29.90 -0.51 -13.96
CA GLU A 267 31.08 0.25 -14.42
C GLU A 267 32.38 -0.43 -13.99
N LYS A 268 32.48 -0.82 -12.71
CA LYS A 268 33.64 -1.56 -12.19
C LYS A 268 33.82 -2.94 -12.83
N LEU A 269 32.73 -3.64 -13.13
CA LEU A 269 32.79 -4.93 -13.84
C LEU A 269 33.25 -4.75 -15.29
N LYS A 270 32.82 -3.67 -15.97
CA LYS A 270 33.27 -3.32 -17.32
C LYS A 270 34.76 -2.96 -17.34
N GLU A 271 35.25 -2.22 -16.34
CA GLU A 271 36.69 -1.92 -16.18
C GLU A 271 37.55 -3.19 -16.04
N ARG A 272 37.02 -4.22 -15.37
CA ARG A 272 37.65 -5.54 -15.23
C ARG A 272 37.58 -6.40 -16.48
N LYS A 273 36.89 -5.95 -17.55
CA LYS A 273 36.72 -6.68 -18.81
C LYS A 273 36.16 -8.09 -18.62
N VAL A 274 35.17 -8.20 -17.74
CA VAL A 274 34.46 -9.45 -17.46
C VAL A 274 33.88 -10.03 -18.75
N ASP A 275 34.18 -11.29 -19.04
CA ASP A 275 33.59 -12.04 -20.14
C ASP A 275 32.24 -12.66 -19.67
N VAL A 276 31.14 -11.99 -20.01
CA VAL A 276 29.78 -12.38 -19.61
C VAL A 276 29.43 -13.81 -20.04
N SER A 277 29.98 -14.28 -21.17
CA SER A 277 29.71 -15.63 -21.67
C SER A 277 30.27 -16.74 -20.78
N LYS A 278 31.27 -16.41 -19.94
CA LYS A 278 31.88 -17.35 -19.00
C LYS A 278 31.24 -17.36 -17.62
N VAL A 279 30.32 -16.42 -17.33
CA VAL A 279 29.58 -16.41 -16.07
C VAL A 279 28.71 -17.67 -16.00
N GLY A 280 28.99 -18.54 -15.03
CA GLY A 280 28.30 -19.82 -14.90
C GLY A 280 28.75 -20.90 -15.90
N ASP A 281 29.91 -20.73 -16.55
CA ASP A 281 30.48 -21.74 -17.46
C ASP A 281 30.82 -23.07 -16.78
N ARG A 282 30.91 -23.06 -15.45
CA ARG A 282 31.08 -24.25 -14.64
C ARG A 282 30.17 -24.24 -13.42
N ILE A 283 29.43 -25.34 -13.27
CA ILE A 283 28.52 -25.60 -12.16
C ILE A 283 28.85 -26.99 -11.62
N GLU A 284 29.14 -27.09 -10.32
CA GLU A 284 29.57 -28.33 -9.69
C GLU A 284 28.68 -28.64 -8.47
N ASP A 285 28.44 -29.93 -8.24
CA ASP A 285 27.90 -30.40 -6.97
C ASP A 285 29.02 -30.34 -5.91
N VAL A 286 28.75 -29.64 -4.81
CA VAL A 286 29.69 -29.44 -3.69
C VAL A 286 29.12 -29.94 -2.38
N THR A 287 28.09 -30.79 -2.44
CA THR A 287 27.42 -31.36 -1.27
C THR A 287 28.39 -32.19 -0.42
N ASP A 288 29.33 -32.90 -1.04
CA ASP A 288 30.38 -33.68 -0.37
C ASP A 288 31.37 -32.82 0.43
N ILE A 289 31.64 -31.61 -0.07
CA ILE A 289 32.52 -30.63 0.58
C ILE A 289 31.78 -29.98 1.74
N LEU A 290 30.59 -29.43 1.49
CA LEU A 290 29.82 -28.72 2.51
C LEU A 290 29.24 -29.66 3.58
N GLY A 291 29.03 -30.94 3.29
CA GLY A 291 28.61 -31.92 4.30
C GLY A 291 29.57 -32.06 5.48
N LYS A 292 30.82 -31.60 5.34
CA LYS A 292 31.83 -31.57 6.41
C LYS A 292 31.80 -30.27 7.23
N ALA A 293 31.10 -29.25 6.75
CA ALA A 293 31.02 -27.95 7.39
C ALA A 293 30.28 -28.00 8.73
N GLN A 294 30.67 -27.13 9.66
CA GLN A 294 29.98 -26.98 10.95
C GLN A 294 28.74 -26.08 10.86
N SER A 295 28.43 -25.57 9.67
CA SER A 295 27.31 -24.67 9.42
C SER A 295 25.95 -25.30 9.77
N LYS A 296 25.19 -24.64 10.64
CA LYS A 296 23.82 -25.03 10.98
C LYS A 296 22.87 -24.97 9.78
N ILE A 297 23.09 -24.01 8.88
CA ILE A 297 22.28 -23.83 7.67
C ILE A 297 22.51 -25.01 6.72
N VAL A 298 23.78 -25.39 6.52
CA VAL A 298 24.13 -26.52 5.67
C VAL A 298 23.51 -27.82 6.20
N LYS A 299 23.67 -28.10 7.49
CA LYS A 299 23.07 -29.29 8.11
C LYS A 299 21.56 -29.36 7.93
N LYS A 300 20.84 -28.26 8.19
CA LYS A 300 19.38 -28.16 7.99
C LYS A 300 18.96 -28.55 6.56
N ILE A 301 19.69 -28.09 5.54
CA ILE A 301 19.37 -28.39 4.13
C ILE A 301 19.64 -29.86 3.81
N LEU A 302 20.75 -30.43 4.30
CA LEU A 302 21.09 -31.84 4.10
C LEU A 302 20.13 -32.80 4.82
N ASP A 303 19.74 -32.46 6.06
CA ASP A 303 18.76 -33.23 6.85
C ASP A 303 17.40 -33.29 6.13
N GLY A 304 17.08 -32.27 5.33
CA GLY A 304 15.90 -32.22 4.46
C GLY A 304 16.07 -32.94 3.11
N GLY A 305 17.18 -33.64 2.86
CA GLY A 305 17.48 -34.33 1.60
C GLY A 305 17.89 -33.40 0.45
N GLY A 306 18.29 -32.15 0.75
CA GLY A 306 18.75 -31.18 -0.23
C GLY A 306 20.19 -31.42 -0.71
N LEU A 307 20.59 -30.68 -1.74
CA LEU A 307 21.95 -30.67 -2.29
C LEU A 307 22.49 -29.23 -2.39
N PHE A 308 23.80 -29.11 -2.62
CA PHE A 308 24.47 -27.83 -2.87
C PHE A 308 25.13 -27.80 -4.24
N ARG A 309 24.86 -26.73 -5.00
CA ARG A 309 25.57 -26.42 -6.24
C ARG A 309 26.38 -25.16 -6.09
N ALA A 310 27.62 -25.20 -6.56
CA ALA A 310 28.49 -24.04 -6.67
C ALA A 310 28.61 -23.63 -8.14
N ILE A 311 28.60 -22.32 -8.39
CA ILE A 311 28.63 -21.70 -9.70
C ILE A 311 29.89 -20.85 -9.77
N ARG A 312 30.74 -21.07 -10.79
CA ARG A 312 31.91 -20.23 -11.05
C ARG A 312 31.49 -18.90 -11.65
N VAL A 313 32.06 -17.82 -11.13
CA VAL A 313 31.80 -16.45 -11.58
C VAL A 313 33.12 -15.74 -11.86
N PRO A 314 33.66 -15.86 -13.09
CA PRO A 314 34.98 -15.35 -13.40
C PRO A 314 35.10 -13.83 -13.25
N GLU A 315 36.23 -13.33 -12.75
CA GLU A 315 36.53 -11.89 -12.57
C GLU A 315 35.64 -11.10 -11.58
N PHE A 316 34.75 -11.78 -10.86
CA PHE A 316 33.84 -11.18 -9.86
C PHE A 316 34.40 -11.11 -8.43
N ALA A 317 35.66 -11.51 -8.18
CA ALA A 317 36.20 -11.51 -6.81
C ALA A 317 36.11 -10.11 -6.17
N GLY A 318 35.48 -10.05 -4.99
CA GLY A 318 35.21 -8.82 -4.25
C GLY A 318 34.04 -7.99 -4.79
N MET A 319 33.45 -8.33 -5.93
CA MET A 319 32.34 -7.58 -6.56
C MET A 319 30.96 -8.05 -6.12
N ILE A 320 30.82 -9.32 -5.68
CA ILE A 320 29.54 -9.84 -5.19
C ILE A 320 29.20 -9.20 -3.84
N GLY A 321 30.23 -9.01 -3.00
CA GLY A 321 30.15 -8.33 -1.71
C GLY A 321 30.35 -6.81 -1.77
N TYR A 322 30.74 -6.23 -2.91
CA TYR A 322 30.97 -4.79 -3.03
C TYR A 322 29.67 -3.99 -2.81
N GLU A 323 29.75 -3.00 -1.93
CA GLU A 323 28.58 -2.27 -1.40
C GLU A 323 28.76 -0.76 -1.64
N PRO A 324 28.38 -0.24 -2.83
CA PRO A 324 28.45 1.20 -3.14
C PRO A 324 27.55 2.05 -2.23
N TYR A 325 26.42 1.49 -1.81
CA TYR A 325 25.50 2.08 -0.84
C TYR A 325 25.12 1.02 0.18
N GLN A 326 24.82 1.46 1.40
CA GLN A 326 24.34 0.57 2.46
C GLN A 326 23.19 -0.30 1.94
N ASP A 327 23.30 -1.62 2.16
CA ASP A 327 22.35 -2.63 1.73
C ASP A 327 22.22 -2.87 0.21
N ILE A 328 23.02 -2.22 -0.64
CA ILE A 328 22.98 -2.38 -2.11
C ILE A 328 24.23 -3.13 -2.59
N ARG A 329 24.09 -4.44 -2.84
CA ARG A 329 25.16 -5.31 -3.36
C ARG A 329 24.58 -6.52 -4.10
N ILE A 330 25.34 -7.09 -5.04
CA ILE A 330 24.90 -8.22 -5.88
C ILE A 330 24.46 -9.42 -5.02
N GLY A 331 25.25 -9.78 -4.01
CA GLY A 331 24.95 -10.94 -3.14
C GLY A 331 23.57 -10.84 -2.48
N LYS A 332 23.12 -9.62 -2.12
CA LYS A 332 21.80 -9.41 -1.52
C LYS A 332 20.68 -9.52 -2.55
N GLU A 333 20.88 -9.05 -3.78
CA GLU A 333 19.93 -9.25 -4.89
C GLU A 333 19.78 -10.74 -5.22
N LEU A 334 20.88 -11.51 -5.23
CA LEU A 334 20.86 -12.97 -5.41
C LEU A 334 20.10 -13.67 -4.28
N GLY A 335 20.38 -13.30 -3.03
CA GLY A 335 19.66 -13.85 -1.87
C GLY A 335 18.16 -13.58 -1.92
N LYS A 336 17.75 -12.37 -2.32
CA LYS A 336 16.33 -12.03 -2.53
C LYS A 336 15.72 -12.81 -3.69
N LEU A 337 16.46 -13.00 -4.79
CA LEU A 337 16.01 -13.74 -5.97
C LEU A 337 15.72 -15.21 -5.65
N VAL A 338 16.61 -15.90 -4.94
CA VAL A 338 16.44 -17.34 -4.67
C VAL A 338 15.31 -17.65 -3.69
N ARG A 339 14.94 -16.71 -2.83
CA ARG A 339 13.77 -16.84 -1.94
C ARG A 339 12.46 -17.03 -2.72
N PHE A 340 12.38 -16.56 -3.96
CA PHE A 340 11.23 -16.82 -4.84
C PHE A 340 11.10 -18.27 -5.28
N TYR A 341 12.18 -19.04 -5.20
CA TYR A 341 12.20 -20.48 -5.48
C TYR A 341 12.07 -21.30 -4.18
N ASP A 342 11.56 -20.72 -3.10
CA ASP A 342 11.47 -21.32 -1.76
C ASP A 342 12.82 -21.78 -1.19
N LEU A 343 13.90 -21.05 -1.47
CA LEU A 343 15.24 -21.28 -0.93
C LEU A 343 15.60 -20.20 0.12
N ASP A 344 16.40 -20.55 1.13
CA ASP A 344 16.69 -19.64 2.25
C ASP A 344 17.60 -18.44 1.82
N GLY A 345 18.55 -18.68 0.92
CA GLY A 345 19.53 -17.70 0.45
C GLY A 345 20.64 -18.33 -0.40
N VAL A 346 21.71 -17.56 -0.63
CA VAL A 346 22.94 -18.02 -1.29
C VAL A 346 24.13 -17.78 -0.36
N PHE A 347 25.20 -18.55 -0.55
CA PHE A 347 26.53 -18.20 -0.06
C PHE A 347 27.38 -17.67 -1.20
N HIS A 348 28.33 -16.77 -0.95
CA HIS A 348 29.28 -16.35 -1.99
C HIS A 348 30.71 -16.19 -1.47
N SER A 349 31.69 -16.27 -2.38
CA SER A 349 33.11 -16.22 -2.02
C SER A 349 33.52 -14.99 -1.22
N ASP A 350 32.89 -13.83 -1.45
CA ASP A 350 33.28 -12.57 -0.80
C ASP A 350 32.79 -12.44 0.66
N GLU A 351 31.87 -13.29 1.11
CA GLU A 351 31.40 -13.33 2.51
C GLU A 351 31.92 -14.56 3.27
N LEU A 352 32.62 -15.45 2.60
CA LEU A 352 33.22 -16.66 3.16
C LEU A 352 34.73 -16.44 3.37
N PRO A 353 35.33 -17.00 4.44
CA PRO A 353 34.78 -17.95 5.40
C PRO A 353 33.83 -17.31 6.43
N ASN A 354 32.63 -17.88 6.60
CA ASN A 354 31.65 -17.46 7.59
C ASN A 354 30.57 -18.54 7.75
N TYR A 355 29.58 -18.33 8.64
CA TYR A 355 28.43 -19.22 8.84
C TYR A 355 28.77 -20.65 9.25
N GLY A 356 29.97 -20.89 9.78
CA GLY A 356 30.50 -22.22 10.09
C GLY A 356 31.06 -22.98 8.89
N ILE A 357 31.31 -22.29 7.77
CA ILE A 357 32.07 -22.79 6.62
C ILE A 357 33.52 -22.32 6.76
N THR A 358 34.47 -23.25 6.72
CA THR A 358 35.89 -22.99 7.00
C THR A 358 36.68 -22.61 5.75
N GLU A 359 37.85 -22.00 5.92
CA GLU A 359 38.78 -21.73 4.81
C GLU A 359 39.17 -22.99 4.02
N GLN A 360 39.26 -24.15 4.69
CA GLN A 360 39.55 -25.41 4.03
C GLN A 360 38.42 -25.82 3.07
N GLU A 361 37.17 -25.63 3.48
CA GLU A 361 36.00 -25.90 2.63
C GLU A 361 35.90 -24.91 1.48
N VAL A 362 36.16 -23.61 1.74
CA VAL A 362 36.22 -22.56 0.71
C VAL A 362 37.27 -22.90 -0.35
N ALA A 363 38.47 -23.28 0.08
CA ALA A 363 39.55 -23.69 -0.83
C ALA A 363 39.19 -24.95 -1.64
N ALA A 364 38.52 -25.92 -1.01
CA ALA A 364 38.05 -27.12 -1.70
C ALA A 364 37.00 -26.81 -2.78
N VAL A 365 36.06 -25.90 -2.51
CA VAL A 365 35.08 -25.43 -3.50
C VAL A 365 35.78 -24.71 -4.66
N ARG A 366 36.73 -23.80 -4.38
CA ARG A 366 37.50 -23.12 -5.44
C ARG A 366 38.25 -24.10 -6.33
N SER A 367 38.88 -25.11 -5.73
CA SER A 367 39.60 -26.16 -6.45
C SER A 367 38.66 -26.99 -7.34
N ARG A 368 37.48 -27.39 -6.82
CA ARG A 368 36.45 -28.12 -7.58
C ARG A 368 35.96 -27.32 -8.78
N LEU A 369 35.75 -26.02 -8.62
CA LEU A 369 35.34 -25.11 -9.70
C LEU A 369 36.48 -24.69 -10.62
N GLN A 370 37.74 -25.02 -10.32
CA GLN A 370 38.90 -24.42 -10.99
C GLN A 370 38.78 -22.89 -11.09
N ALA A 371 38.40 -22.27 -9.97
CA ALA A 371 38.27 -20.82 -9.85
C ALA A 371 39.62 -20.21 -9.45
N GLY A 372 40.11 -19.26 -10.26
CA GLY A 372 41.31 -18.50 -9.98
C GLY A 372 41.14 -17.52 -8.82
N SER A 373 42.18 -16.72 -8.55
CA SER A 373 42.15 -15.68 -7.50
C SER A 373 41.28 -14.47 -7.87
N SER A 374 41.15 -14.15 -9.16
CA SER A 374 40.26 -13.10 -9.68
C SER A 374 38.79 -13.57 -9.77
N ASP A 375 38.54 -14.87 -9.66
CA ASP A 375 37.21 -15.45 -9.78
C ASP A 375 36.49 -15.47 -8.43
N ALA A 376 35.17 -15.28 -8.50
CA ALA A 376 34.26 -15.53 -7.40
C ALA A 376 33.50 -16.85 -7.62
N PHE A 377 32.78 -17.28 -6.59
CA PHE A 377 31.78 -18.34 -6.73
C PHE A 377 30.54 -18.04 -5.88
N VAL A 378 29.41 -18.59 -6.31
CA VAL A 378 28.14 -18.55 -5.57
C VAL A 378 27.68 -19.98 -5.31
N ILE A 379 27.23 -20.26 -4.09
CA ILE A 379 26.67 -21.55 -3.69
C ILE A 379 25.19 -21.38 -3.37
N VAL A 380 24.38 -22.27 -3.92
CA VAL A 380 22.94 -22.36 -3.62
C VAL A 380 22.60 -23.78 -3.16
N GLY A 381 21.77 -23.89 -2.13
CA GLY A 381 21.39 -25.18 -1.53
C GLY A 381 19.90 -25.33 -1.31
N GLY A 382 19.38 -26.54 -1.51
CA GLY A 382 17.96 -26.86 -1.36
C GLY A 382 17.52 -28.13 -2.10
N PRO A 383 16.20 -28.32 -2.31
CA PRO A 383 15.66 -29.43 -3.09
C PRO A 383 16.19 -29.47 -4.53
N LYS A 384 16.48 -30.66 -5.04
CA LYS A 384 17.17 -30.88 -6.33
C LYS A 384 16.48 -30.20 -7.52
N ASP A 385 15.16 -30.28 -7.57
CA ASP A 385 14.31 -29.65 -8.59
C ASP A 385 14.43 -28.12 -8.57
N LYS A 386 14.43 -27.51 -7.36
CA LYS A 386 14.48 -26.05 -7.18
C LYS A 386 15.87 -25.46 -7.40
N VAL A 387 16.92 -26.17 -6.96
CA VAL A 387 18.30 -25.70 -7.10
C VAL A 387 18.70 -25.54 -8.57
N GLY A 388 18.22 -26.39 -9.47
CA GLY A 388 18.47 -26.25 -10.91
C GLY A 388 17.98 -24.90 -11.46
N PHE A 389 16.68 -24.63 -11.30
CA PHE A 389 16.07 -23.36 -11.75
C PHE A 389 16.70 -22.13 -11.09
N ALA A 390 16.99 -22.21 -9.78
CA ALA A 390 17.66 -21.14 -9.06
C ALA A 390 19.07 -20.88 -9.59
N SER A 391 19.82 -21.93 -9.96
CA SER A 391 21.18 -21.79 -10.53
C SER A 391 21.14 -20.99 -11.83
N ASP A 392 20.22 -21.33 -12.73
CA ASP A 392 20.07 -20.62 -14.00
C ASP A 392 19.65 -19.16 -13.79
N ALA A 393 18.79 -18.91 -12.79
CA ALA A 393 18.37 -17.55 -12.43
C ALA A 393 19.51 -16.71 -11.84
N ILE A 394 20.36 -17.32 -11.00
CA ILE A 394 21.58 -16.68 -10.46
C ILE A 394 22.52 -16.30 -11.60
N ILE A 395 22.77 -17.21 -12.55
CA ILE A 395 23.66 -16.98 -13.69
C ILE A 395 23.14 -15.81 -14.52
N ARG A 396 21.86 -15.81 -14.90
CA ARG A 396 21.25 -14.69 -15.64
C ARG A 396 21.35 -13.37 -14.89
N ARG A 397 21.19 -13.38 -13.56
CA ARG A 397 21.30 -12.17 -12.72
C ARG A 397 22.75 -11.65 -12.68
N LEU A 398 23.73 -12.54 -12.56
CA LEU A 398 25.15 -12.19 -12.58
C LEU A 398 25.58 -11.64 -13.94
N GLN A 399 25.09 -12.24 -15.03
CA GLN A 399 25.32 -11.74 -16.40
C GLN A 399 24.75 -10.31 -16.56
N ALA A 400 23.50 -10.10 -16.15
CA ALA A 400 22.85 -8.79 -16.21
C ALA A 400 23.53 -7.71 -15.34
N ALA A 401 24.21 -8.10 -14.25
CA ALA A 401 24.93 -7.17 -13.39
C ALA A 401 26.12 -6.48 -14.10
N VAL A 402 26.64 -7.07 -15.19
CA VAL A 402 27.66 -6.43 -16.03
C VAL A 402 27.05 -5.34 -16.90
N ASP A 403 25.80 -5.51 -17.34
CA ASP A 403 25.11 -4.52 -18.17
C ASP A 403 24.60 -3.34 -17.36
N GLY A 404 24.18 -3.57 -16.11
CA GLY A 404 23.70 -2.55 -15.18
C GLY A 404 22.46 -2.99 -14.42
N VAL A 405 21.43 -2.14 -14.48
CA VAL A 405 20.15 -2.38 -13.82
C VAL A 405 19.29 -3.30 -14.69
N PRO A 406 18.86 -4.48 -14.21
CA PRO A 406 17.91 -5.30 -14.96
C PRO A 406 16.50 -4.68 -14.91
N ALA A 407 15.81 -4.66 -16.06
CA ALA A 407 14.40 -4.31 -16.12
C ALA A 407 13.55 -5.43 -15.50
N GLU A 408 12.80 -5.10 -14.44
CA GLU A 408 12.06 -6.08 -13.66
C GLU A 408 10.88 -5.45 -12.91
N THR A 409 9.97 -6.30 -12.46
CA THR A 409 8.91 -5.91 -11.52
C THR A 409 9.39 -6.25 -10.10
N ARG A 410 9.23 -5.30 -9.18
CA ARG A 410 9.59 -5.39 -7.76
C ARG A 410 8.36 -5.11 -6.90
N ALA A 411 8.38 -5.54 -5.64
CA ALA A 411 7.36 -5.22 -4.65
C ALA A 411 7.91 -4.25 -3.61
N ALA A 412 7.09 -3.28 -3.20
CA ALA A 412 7.40 -2.39 -2.10
C ALA A 412 7.30 -3.12 -0.75
N THR A 413 8.28 -2.89 0.12
CA THR A 413 8.24 -3.38 1.51
C THR A 413 7.67 -2.29 2.43
N PRO A 414 7.15 -2.63 3.63
CA PRO A 414 6.61 -1.64 4.57
C PRO A 414 7.62 -0.56 4.99
N ASP A 415 8.91 -0.87 5.01
CA ASP A 415 10.00 0.08 5.29
C ASP A 415 10.41 0.95 4.10
N GLY A 416 9.75 0.80 2.94
CA GLY A 416 10.01 1.59 1.74
C GLY A 416 11.20 1.09 0.90
N LYS A 417 11.65 -0.15 1.11
CA LYS A 417 12.63 -0.80 0.23
C LYS A 417 11.90 -1.55 -0.89
N THR A 418 12.67 -2.08 -1.85
CA THR A 418 12.13 -2.92 -2.93
C THR A 418 12.74 -4.31 -2.91
N VAL A 419 11.93 -5.31 -3.25
CA VAL A 419 12.36 -6.70 -3.46
C VAL A 419 11.96 -7.13 -4.86
N PHE A 420 12.79 -7.91 -5.54
CA PHE A 420 12.42 -8.56 -6.80
C PHE A 420 11.06 -9.24 -6.65
N LEU A 421 10.22 -9.25 -7.68
CA LEU A 421 8.97 -10.02 -7.70
C LEU A 421 8.98 -11.00 -8.87
N ARG A 422 9.18 -10.47 -10.08
CA ARG A 422 9.21 -11.23 -11.33
C ARG A 422 9.90 -10.43 -12.45
N PRO A 423 10.30 -11.08 -13.55
CA PRO A 423 10.71 -10.36 -14.76
C PRO A 423 9.59 -9.44 -15.26
N ARG A 424 9.95 -8.32 -15.91
CA ARG A 424 8.96 -7.41 -16.46
C ARG A 424 8.12 -8.13 -17.53
N PRO A 425 6.78 -8.02 -17.50
CA PRO A 425 5.92 -8.62 -18.52
C PRO A 425 6.26 -8.11 -19.93
N GLY A 426 6.08 -8.97 -20.94
CA GLY A 426 6.25 -8.61 -22.35
C GLY A 426 5.00 -7.95 -22.95
N ALA A 427 5.14 -7.41 -24.16
CA ALA A 427 4.05 -6.77 -24.90
C ALA A 427 2.95 -7.75 -25.35
N ALA A 428 3.27 -9.04 -25.48
CA ALA A 428 2.39 -10.08 -26.03
C ALA A 428 1.42 -10.67 -24.97
N ARG A 429 0.71 -9.80 -24.23
CA ARG A 429 -0.09 -10.21 -23.07
C ARG A 429 -1.59 -9.95 -23.19
N MET A 430 -2.02 -9.25 -24.24
CA MET A 430 -3.43 -8.92 -24.46
C MET A 430 -3.98 -9.58 -25.72
N TYR A 431 -5.24 -9.99 -25.67
CA TYR A 431 -6.02 -10.49 -26.81
C TYR A 431 -7.50 -10.12 -26.61
N PRO A 432 -8.34 -10.05 -27.67
CA PRO A 432 -9.73 -9.59 -27.53
C PRO A 432 -10.61 -10.47 -26.62
N GLU A 433 -11.49 -9.85 -25.83
CA GLU A 433 -12.58 -10.51 -25.11
C GLU A 433 -13.78 -10.63 -26.05
N THR A 434 -14.02 -11.82 -26.58
CA THR A 434 -15.06 -12.06 -27.59
C THR A 434 -16.44 -12.29 -27.01
N ASP A 435 -16.56 -12.51 -25.69
CA ASP A 435 -17.85 -12.77 -25.05
C ASP A 435 -18.68 -11.49 -24.87
N ILE A 436 -18.02 -10.32 -24.91
CA ILE A 436 -18.65 -9.01 -24.67
C ILE A 436 -18.60 -8.18 -25.95
N PRO A 437 -19.75 -7.64 -26.42
CA PRO A 437 -19.77 -6.78 -27.59
C PRO A 437 -19.04 -5.45 -27.35
N THR A 438 -18.66 -4.80 -28.44
CA THR A 438 -18.06 -3.46 -28.40
C THR A 438 -19.08 -2.41 -27.96
N ILE A 439 -18.61 -1.34 -27.33
CA ILE A 439 -19.48 -0.32 -26.73
C ILE A 439 -19.23 1.02 -27.44
N PRO A 440 -20.16 1.50 -28.28
CA PRO A 440 -20.03 2.81 -28.91
C PRO A 440 -20.24 3.93 -27.89
N ILE A 441 -19.36 4.93 -27.92
CA ILE A 441 -19.47 6.12 -27.08
C ILE A 441 -20.04 7.26 -27.90
N THR A 442 -21.21 7.76 -27.50
CA THR A 442 -21.90 8.83 -28.23
C THR A 442 -21.66 10.20 -27.60
N ASP A 443 -21.66 11.26 -28.41
CA ASP A 443 -21.59 12.65 -27.92
C ASP A 443 -22.70 12.97 -26.90
N SER A 444 -23.90 12.40 -27.08
CA SER A 444 -25.00 12.58 -26.13
C SER A 444 -24.70 11.99 -24.76
N MET A 445 -23.97 10.87 -24.70
CA MET A 445 -23.52 10.31 -23.43
C MET A 445 -22.51 11.24 -22.76
N LEU A 446 -21.52 11.73 -23.52
CA LEU A 446 -20.48 12.62 -22.97
C LEU A 446 -21.06 13.93 -22.43
N LYS A 447 -21.94 14.60 -23.20
CA LYS A 447 -22.60 15.84 -22.78
C LYS A 447 -23.40 15.68 -21.48
N ALA A 448 -24.08 14.55 -21.30
CA ALA A 448 -24.82 14.26 -20.07
C ALA A 448 -23.90 14.03 -18.85
N LEU A 449 -22.62 13.74 -19.07
CA LEU A 449 -21.63 13.50 -18.01
C LEU A 449 -20.81 14.75 -17.67
N GLU A 450 -20.74 15.75 -18.55
CA GLU A 450 -20.02 17.01 -18.29
C GLU A 450 -20.48 17.69 -16.99
N GLU A 451 -21.78 17.72 -16.72
CA GLU A 451 -22.34 18.29 -15.49
C GLU A 451 -22.00 17.46 -14.23
N LYS A 452 -21.58 16.20 -14.40
CA LYS A 452 -21.20 15.29 -13.32
C LYS A 452 -19.71 15.34 -12.99
N VAL A 453 -18.90 16.03 -13.78
CA VAL A 453 -17.46 16.25 -13.54
C VAL A 453 -17.27 16.92 -12.18
N PRO A 454 -16.42 16.36 -11.29
CA PRO A 454 -16.22 16.95 -9.98
C PRO A 454 -15.62 18.34 -10.07
N ARG A 455 -16.03 19.20 -9.13
CA ARG A 455 -15.36 20.48 -8.89
C ARG A 455 -13.91 20.26 -8.45
N SER A 456 -13.11 21.31 -8.61
CA SER A 456 -11.71 21.26 -8.17
C SER A 456 -11.62 21.01 -6.66
N TRP A 457 -10.51 20.40 -6.24
CA TRP A 457 -10.26 20.13 -4.84
C TRP A 457 -10.30 21.40 -3.97
N ASP A 458 -9.69 22.49 -4.44
CA ASP A 458 -9.70 23.78 -3.74
C ASP A 458 -11.11 24.32 -3.55
N GLU A 459 -11.98 24.24 -4.57
CA GLU A 459 -13.37 24.67 -4.46
C GLU A 459 -14.16 23.87 -3.43
N ILE A 460 -13.93 22.55 -3.36
CA ILE A 460 -14.59 21.68 -2.38
C ILE A 460 -14.11 22.00 -0.98
N VAL A 461 -12.80 22.14 -0.78
CA VAL A 461 -12.21 22.47 0.52
C VAL A 461 -12.65 23.85 0.99
N ASP A 462 -12.66 24.85 0.10
CA ASP A 462 -13.14 26.20 0.43
C ASP A 462 -14.65 26.19 0.72
N GLY A 463 -15.42 25.33 0.03
CA GLY A 463 -16.83 25.09 0.31
C GLY A 463 -17.05 24.47 1.70
N LEU A 464 -16.29 23.44 2.06
CA LEU A 464 -16.32 22.81 3.39
C LEU A 464 -15.93 23.80 4.49
N ALA A 465 -14.85 24.56 4.26
CA ALA A 465 -14.37 25.58 5.18
C ALA A 465 -15.44 26.64 5.46
N LYS A 466 -16.11 27.14 4.42
CA LYS A 466 -17.20 28.12 4.56
C LYS A 466 -18.44 27.51 5.22
N LYS A 467 -18.88 26.33 4.77
CA LYS A 467 -20.11 25.67 5.25
C LYS A 467 -20.04 25.34 6.73
N TYR A 468 -18.89 24.86 7.20
CA TYR A 468 -18.72 24.36 8.57
C TYR A 468 -17.85 25.27 9.46
N SER A 469 -17.49 26.47 8.99
CA SER A 469 -16.59 27.41 9.69
C SER A 469 -15.24 26.77 10.09
N LEU A 470 -14.70 25.91 9.23
CA LEU A 470 -13.40 25.26 9.45
C LEU A 470 -12.28 26.15 8.89
N ASN A 471 -11.09 26.06 9.49
CA ASN A 471 -9.89 26.59 8.84
C ASN A 471 -9.51 25.69 7.64
N LYS A 472 -8.76 26.23 6.66
CA LYS A 472 -8.41 25.51 5.42
C LYS A 472 -7.65 24.20 5.68
N LYS A 473 -6.78 24.18 6.71
CA LYS A 473 -6.03 22.98 7.10
C LYS A 473 -6.96 21.85 7.54
N LEU A 474 -7.90 22.13 8.42
CA LEU A 474 -8.82 21.15 8.98
C LEU A 474 -9.85 20.69 7.92
N ALA A 475 -10.31 21.59 7.06
CA ALA A 475 -11.15 21.24 5.92
C ALA A 475 -10.44 20.28 4.94
N SER A 476 -9.16 20.55 4.64
CA SER A 476 -8.32 19.64 3.84
C SER A 476 -8.16 18.28 4.52
N GLN A 477 -7.84 18.25 5.82
CA GLN A 477 -7.67 17.01 6.56
C GLN A 477 -8.95 16.15 6.56
N ILE A 478 -10.12 16.78 6.74
CA ILE A 478 -11.40 16.08 6.69
C ILE A 478 -11.69 15.52 5.31
N PHE A 479 -11.46 16.31 4.25
CA PHE A 479 -11.63 15.85 2.87
C PHE A 479 -10.73 14.65 2.55
N ASP A 480 -9.46 14.71 2.95
CA ASP A 480 -8.45 13.67 2.72
C ASP A 480 -8.65 12.44 3.63
N SER A 481 -9.50 12.54 4.66
CA SER A 481 -9.82 11.43 5.56
C SER A 481 -10.97 10.56 5.04
N ASP A 482 -11.03 9.33 5.55
CA ASP A 482 -12.17 8.43 5.34
C ASP A 482 -13.44 8.94 6.04
N TYR A 483 -13.30 9.81 7.04
CA TYR A 483 -14.39 10.29 7.90
C TYR A 483 -15.24 11.42 7.32
N LEU A 484 -15.04 11.86 6.07
CA LEU A 484 -15.81 12.97 5.50
C LEU A 484 -17.33 12.73 5.57
N GLY A 485 -17.79 11.52 5.21
CA GLY A 485 -19.21 11.17 5.25
C GLY A 485 -19.78 11.23 6.67
N VAL A 486 -19.10 10.57 7.60
CA VAL A 486 -19.45 10.57 9.04
C VAL A 486 -19.45 11.97 9.62
N PHE A 487 -18.47 12.80 9.25
CA PHE A 487 -18.39 14.20 9.64
C PHE A 487 -19.60 15.00 9.14
N GLU A 488 -19.96 14.87 7.85
CA GLU A 488 -21.11 15.57 7.27
C GLU A 488 -22.43 15.15 7.97
N GLU A 489 -22.57 13.88 8.33
CA GLU A 489 -23.73 13.34 9.05
C GLU A 489 -23.80 13.87 10.49
N ILE A 490 -22.71 13.80 11.26
CA ILE A 490 -22.66 14.32 12.64
C ILE A 490 -22.92 15.83 12.66
N ALA A 491 -22.30 16.59 11.75
CA ALA A 491 -22.49 18.03 11.67
C ALA A 491 -23.91 18.41 11.22
N GLY A 492 -24.64 17.51 10.54
CA GLY A 492 -26.03 17.70 10.15
C GLY A 492 -27.05 17.27 11.20
N THR A 493 -26.70 16.32 12.06
CA THR A 493 -27.63 15.69 13.03
C THR A 493 -27.43 16.14 14.47
N THR A 494 -26.27 16.70 14.82
CA THR A 494 -25.92 17.13 16.18
C THR A 494 -25.66 18.64 16.25
N LYS A 495 -25.71 19.22 17.46
CA LYS A 495 -25.33 20.63 17.71
C LYS A 495 -23.86 20.78 18.13
N VAL A 496 -23.07 19.71 18.05
CA VAL A 496 -21.64 19.73 18.37
C VAL A 496 -20.91 20.61 17.34
N GLN A 497 -19.98 21.45 17.80
CA GLN A 497 -19.24 22.34 16.92
C GLN A 497 -18.45 21.54 15.85
N PRO A 498 -18.63 21.82 14.55
CA PRO A 498 -17.95 21.07 13.48
C PRO A 498 -16.43 21.07 13.61
N THR A 499 -15.82 22.18 14.03
CA THR A 499 -14.37 22.26 14.27
C THR A 499 -13.89 21.25 15.31
N PHE A 500 -14.70 21.00 16.34
CA PHE A 500 -14.38 20.01 17.37
C PHE A 500 -14.48 18.60 16.80
N VAL A 501 -15.59 18.27 16.12
CA VAL A 501 -15.79 16.96 15.48
C VAL A 501 -14.64 16.66 14.53
N ALA A 502 -14.30 17.62 13.66
CA ALA A 502 -13.25 17.46 12.68
C ALA A 502 -11.88 17.19 13.32
N SER A 503 -11.48 17.98 14.34
CA SER A 503 -10.22 17.78 15.06
C SER A 503 -10.16 16.40 15.72
N LYS A 504 -11.26 15.90 16.30
CA LYS A 504 -11.30 14.56 16.89
C LYS A 504 -11.12 13.45 15.86
N LEU A 505 -11.75 13.59 14.70
CA LEU A 505 -11.66 12.58 13.64
C LEU A 505 -10.28 12.56 12.95
N THR A 506 -9.67 13.72 12.73
CA THR A 506 -8.44 13.81 11.91
C THR A 506 -7.14 14.00 12.68
N GLU A 507 -7.19 14.51 13.91
CA GLU A 507 -5.99 14.77 14.71
C GLU A 507 -5.86 13.76 15.85
N ASP A 508 -6.92 13.60 16.65
CA ASP A 508 -6.88 12.72 17.82
C ASP A 508 -6.79 11.23 17.44
N ILE A 509 -7.66 10.73 16.55
CA ILE A 509 -7.60 9.33 16.09
C ILE A 509 -6.23 9.04 15.45
N THR A 510 -5.71 9.95 14.62
CA THR A 510 -4.39 9.80 14.00
C THR A 510 -3.26 9.82 15.04
N SER A 511 -3.38 10.64 16.08
CA SER A 511 -2.41 10.65 17.20
C SER A 511 -2.43 9.33 17.96
N LEU A 512 -3.61 8.77 18.24
CA LEU A 512 -3.77 7.47 18.89
C LEU A 512 -3.20 6.34 18.02
N GLN A 513 -3.42 6.39 16.71
CA GLN A 513 -2.84 5.44 15.75
C GLN A 513 -1.31 5.45 15.78
N ARG A 514 -0.68 6.64 15.87
CA ARG A 514 0.78 6.76 16.01
C ARG A 514 1.33 6.16 17.29
N GLN A 515 0.51 6.00 18.32
CA GLN A 515 0.86 5.30 19.55
C GLN A 515 0.72 3.76 19.42
N GLY A 516 0.41 3.26 18.22
CA GLY A 516 0.25 1.84 17.93
C GLY A 516 -1.16 1.30 18.20
N LEU A 517 -2.15 2.18 18.36
CA LEU A 517 -3.54 1.79 18.58
C LEU A 517 -4.27 1.54 17.26
N ASP A 518 -5.23 0.61 17.28
CA ASP A 518 -5.93 0.11 16.10
C ASP A 518 -7.20 0.94 15.80
N PRO A 519 -7.21 1.80 14.77
CA PRO A 519 -8.36 2.65 14.47
C PRO A 519 -9.53 1.88 13.86
N SER A 520 -9.32 0.65 13.34
CA SER A 520 -10.40 -0.10 12.67
C SER A 520 -11.51 -0.55 13.64
N VAL A 521 -11.26 -0.45 14.95
CA VAL A 521 -12.26 -0.72 15.99
C VAL A 521 -13.32 0.39 16.05
N LEU A 522 -12.98 1.61 15.62
CA LEU A 522 -13.90 2.75 15.61
C LEU A 522 -14.69 2.75 14.29
N THR A 523 -15.78 1.98 14.26
CA THR A 523 -16.71 2.00 13.14
C THR A 523 -17.46 3.33 13.06
N ASP A 524 -17.97 3.66 11.87
CA ASP A 524 -18.79 4.86 11.64
C ASP A 524 -19.94 4.98 12.64
N ASP A 525 -20.62 3.86 12.94
CA ASP A 525 -21.72 3.83 13.90
C ASP A 525 -21.26 4.10 15.34
N ILE A 526 -20.08 3.60 15.72
CA ILE A 526 -19.50 3.89 17.04
C ILE A 526 -19.17 5.38 17.16
N ILE A 527 -18.55 5.95 16.14
CA ILE A 527 -18.19 7.37 16.11
C ILE A 527 -19.46 8.22 16.22
N LYS A 528 -20.50 7.91 15.42
CA LYS A 528 -21.79 8.62 15.46
C LYS A 528 -22.45 8.54 16.84
N ASP A 529 -22.49 7.38 17.47
CA ASP A 529 -23.09 7.21 18.80
C ASP A 529 -22.36 8.05 19.87
N VAL A 530 -21.02 8.11 19.83
CA VAL A 530 -20.24 8.95 20.76
C VAL A 530 -20.63 10.43 20.63
N PHE A 531 -20.74 10.95 19.41
CA PHE A 531 -21.12 12.36 19.21
C PHE A 531 -22.59 12.64 19.49
N ALA A 532 -23.49 11.68 19.24
CA ALA A 532 -24.90 11.79 19.63
C ALA A 532 -25.05 11.88 21.16
N ARG A 533 -24.29 11.07 21.91
CA ARG A 533 -24.27 11.11 23.38
C ARG A 533 -23.64 12.39 23.93
N LEU A 534 -22.63 12.94 23.25
CA LEU A 534 -22.08 14.25 23.57
C LEU A 534 -23.13 15.35 23.39
N ASP A 535 -23.88 15.32 22.30
CA ASP A 535 -24.96 16.30 22.03
C ASP A 535 -26.09 16.21 23.06
N ALA A 536 -26.45 14.99 23.48
CA ALA A 536 -27.41 14.74 24.54
C ALA A 536 -26.91 15.13 25.96
N GLY A 537 -25.64 15.50 26.10
CA GLY A 537 -25.02 15.85 27.38
C GLY A 537 -24.69 14.66 28.28
N ALA A 538 -24.75 13.42 27.75
CA ALA A 538 -24.43 12.20 28.50
C ALA A 538 -22.93 12.03 28.76
N ILE A 539 -22.08 12.66 27.95
CA ILE A 539 -20.62 12.67 28.11
C ILE A 539 -20.05 14.08 27.97
N ALA A 540 -18.92 14.35 28.62
CA ALA A 540 -18.19 15.62 28.49
C ALA A 540 -17.28 15.61 27.25
N LYS A 541 -16.92 16.80 26.74
CA LYS A 541 -16.06 16.97 25.56
C LYS A 541 -14.69 16.31 25.74
N GLU A 542 -14.13 16.40 26.94
CA GLU A 542 -12.82 15.85 27.28
C GLU A 542 -12.81 14.32 27.30
N SER A 543 -13.98 13.69 27.48
CA SER A 543 -14.12 12.23 27.56
C SER A 543 -14.08 11.56 26.19
N VAL A 544 -14.34 12.29 25.10
CA VAL A 544 -14.36 11.73 23.72
C VAL A 544 -13.03 11.06 23.37
N ASN A 545 -11.91 11.73 23.59
CA ASN A 545 -10.59 11.17 23.28
C ASN A 545 -10.25 9.97 24.17
N ILE A 546 -10.67 9.99 25.44
CA ILE A 546 -10.48 8.87 26.38
C ILE A 546 -11.30 7.64 25.94
N ILE A 547 -12.53 7.85 25.48
CA ILE A 547 -13.40 6.79 24.96
C ILE A 547 -12.77 6.16 23.73
N PHE A 548 -12.29 6.96 22.77
CA PHE A 548 -11.59 6.46 21.58
C PHE A 548 -10.34 5.67 21.96
N GLU A 549 -9.49 6.18 22.84
CA GLU A 549 -8.29 5.48 23.31
C GLU A 549 -8.61 4.10 23.91
N LYS A 550 -9.63 4.02 24.77
CA LYS A 550 -10.03 2.77 25.43
C LYS A 550 -10.61 1.73 24.48
N LEU A 551 -11.42 2.18 23.52
CA LEU A 551 -11.97 1.32 22.47
C LEU A 551 -10.85 0.77 21.58
N MET A 552 -9.94 1.64 21.13
CA MET A 552 -8.83 1.23 20.26
C MET A 552 -7.82 0.32 20.97
N LYS A 553 -7.68 0.42 22.30
CA LYS A 553 -6.91 -0.53 23.14
C LYS A 553 -7.61 -1.87 23.34
N LYS A 554 -8.88 -2.01 22.96
CA LYS A 554 -9.72 -3.20 23.19
C LYS A 554 -9.87 -3.53 24.69
N GLU A 555 -9.76 -2.51 25.57
CA GLU A 555 -9.99 -2.63 27.01
C GLU A 555 -11.47 -2.80 27.37
N VAL A 556 -12.35 -2.40 26.45
CA VAL A 556 -13.80 -2.32 26.64
C VAL A 556 -14.51 -2.91 25.42
N LYS A 557 -15.65 -3.57 25.62
CA LYS A 557 -16.37 -4.27 24.55
C LYS A 557 -17.38 -3.38 23.83
N ASN A 558 -17.86 -2.33 24.49
CA ASN A 558 -18.88 -1.44 23.97
C ASN A 558 -18.71 -0.02 24.53
N ILE A 559 -19.43 0.92 23.91
CA ILE A 559 -19.41 2.35 24.26
C ILE A 559 -19.88 2.56 25.70
N ASP A 560 -20.88 1.82 26.19
CA ASP A 560 -21.38 1.98 27.55
C ASP A 560 -20.34 1.61 28.62
N GLU A 561 -19.54 0.58 28.39
CA GLU A 561 -18.39 0.23 29.23
C GLU A 561 -17.30 1.29 29.13
N ALA A 562 -17.01 1.77 27.91
CA ALA A 562 -16.07 2.87 27.69
C ALA A 562 -16.50 4.12 28.45
N ILE A 563 -17.79 4.45 28.45
CA ILE A 563 -18.37 5.58 29.18
C ILE A 563 -18.37 5.33 30.69
N LYS A 564 -18.61 4.11 31.17
CA LYS A 564 -18.50 3.79 32.62
C LYS A 564 -17.06 3.89 33.14
N ILE A 565 -16.09 3.57 32.29
CA ILE A 565 -14.67 3.58 32.67
C ILE A 565 -14.04 4.96 32.44
N ALA A 566 -14.42 5.66 31.36
CA ALA A 566 -14.05 7.05 31.11
C ALA A 566 -14.84 8.02 32.02
N GLY A 567 -16.02 7.58 32.47
CA GLY A 567 -16.93 8.30 33.36
C GLY A 567 -16.79 7.83 34.81
N VAL A 568 -16.08 8.62 35.59
CA VAL A 568 -16.76 9.14 36.78
C VAL A 568 -17.97 9.90 36.22
N ALA A 569 -19.18 9.42 36.54
CA ALA A 569 -20.45 9.91 36.00
C ALA A 569 -20.48 11.44 35.83
N SER A 570 -21.16 11.92 34.78
CA SER A 570 -21.50 13.34 34.65
C SER A 570 -22.06 13.80 35.99
N ILE A 571 -21.29 14.61 36.70
CA ILE A 571 -21.66 15.02 38.04
C ILE A 571 -22.84 15.99 37.89
N SER A 572 -23.90 15.79 38.68
CA SER A 572 -25.04 16.71 38.64
C SER A 572 -24.59 18.12 39.02
N ASP A 573 -25.31 19.15 38.55
CA ASP A 573 -24.98 20.54 38.86
C ASP A 573 -24.92 20.80 40.37
N ASP A 574 -25.76 20.11 41.14
CA ASP A 574 -25.80 20.18 42.60
C ASP A 574 -24.60 19.50 43.26
N GLU A 575 -24.11 18.41 42.71
CA GLU A 575 -22.90 17.74 43.21
C GLU A 575 -21.63 18.50 42.81
N LEU A 576 -21.58 19.05 41.58
CA LEU A 576 -20.48 19.90 41.14
C LEU A 576 -20.43 21.18 41.99
N SER A 577 -21.59 21.81 42.22
CA SER A 577 -21.72 22.98 43.07
C SER A 577 -21.17 22.71 44.49
N ARG A 578 -21.56 21.59 45.11
CA ARG A 578 -21.07 21.17 46.43
C ARG A 578 -19.57 20.85 46.45
N GLY A 579 -19.07 20.21 45.40
CA GLY A 579 -17.64 19.92 45.24
C GLY A 579 -16.81 21.21 45.13
N LEU A 580 -17.28 22.17 44.32
CA LEU A 580 -16.65 23.48 44.19
C LEU A 580 -16.71 24.29 45.50
N ASP A 581 -17.79 24.19 46.27
CA ASP A 581 -17.87 24.81 47.61
C ASP A 581 -16.81 24.26 48.57
N ARG A 582 -16.57 22.94 48.54
CA ARG A 582 -15.48 22.32 49.32
C ARG A 582 -14.12 22.83 48.87
N ILE A 583 -13.83 22.82 47.57
CA ILE A 583 -12.54 23.32 47.04
C ILE A 583 -12.32 24.78 47.44
N ILE A 584 -13.36 25.61 47.38
CA ILE A 584 -13.28 27.02 47.76
C ILE A 584 -13.04 27.14 49.28
N SER A 585 -13.78 26.41 50.11
CA SER A 585 -13.62 26.36 51.57
C SER A 585 -12.22 25.91 52.00
N ASP A 586 -11.71 24.84 51.41
CA ASP A 586 -10.38 24.29 51.71
C ASP A 586 -9.25 25.23 51.28
N ASN A 587 -9.56 26.21 50.43
CA ASN A 587 -8.64 27.22 49.92
C ASN A 587 -9.02 28.64 50.34
N MET A 588 -9.79 28.78 51.42
CA MET A 588 -10.32 30.07 51.87
C MET A 588 -9.23 31.09 52.21
N ALA A 589 -8.04 30.63 52.66
CA ALA A 589 -6.89 31.51 52.87
C ALA A 589 -6.45 32.22 51.58
N VAL A 590 -6.41 31.49 50.46
CA VAL A 590 -6.05 32.04 49.14
C VAL A 590 -7.14 32.99 48.62
N VAL A 591 -8.41 32.68 48.90
CA VAL A 591 -9.54 33.54 48.53
C VAL A 591 -9.51 34.85 49.33
N LYS A 592 -9.21 34.81 50.63
CA LYS A 592 -9.09 36.01 51.48
C LYS A 592 -7.90 36.90 51.10
N GLU A 593 -6.79 36.30 50.67
CA GLU A 593 -5.58 37.04 50.26
C GLU A 593 -5.73 37.67 48.87
N LYS A 594 -6.33 36.96 47.91
CA LYS A 594 -6.31 37.34 46.48
C LYS A 594 -7.66 37.75 45.92
N GLY A 595 -8.75 37.62 46.66
CA GLY A 595 -10.11 37.97 46.22
C GLY A 595 -10.47 37.31 44.88
N MET A 596 -10.95 38.09 43.92
CA MET A 596 -11.30 37.60 42.57
C MET A 596 -10.11 37.04 41.78
N ASN A 597 -8.87 37.43 42.12
CA ASN A 597 -7.67 36.90 41.45
C ASN A 597 -7.35 35.45 41.86
N ALA A 598 -8.06 34.88 42.84
CA ALA A 598 -7.94 33.46 43.22
C ALA A 598 -8.60 32.51 42.19
N GLN A 599 -9.39 33.03 41.24
CA GLN A 599 -10.14 32.22 40.27
C GLN A 599 -9.26 31.27 39.46
N SER A 600 -8.08 31.70 38.99
CA SER A 600 -7.18 30.86 38.20
C SER A 600 -6.62 29.68 39.00
N ALA A 601 -6.26 29.90 40.28
CA ALA A 601 -5.75 28.87 41.17
C ALA A 601 -6.84 27.85 41.55
N LEU A 602 -8.06 28.34 41.82
CA LEU A 602 -9.21 27.49 42.13
C LEU A 602 -9.69 26.71 40.91
N MET A 603 -9.65 27.32 39.72
CA MET A 603 -9.90 26.63 38.46
C MET A 603 -8.89 25.50 38.23
N GLY A 604 -7.60 25.72 38.53
CA GLY A 604 -6.60 24.65 38.44
C GLY A 604 -6.89 23.45 39.34
N ARG A 605 -7.36 23.68 40.57
CA ARG A 605 -7.72 22.62 41.53
C ARG A 605 -9.03 21.94 41.15
N ALA A 606 -10.05 22.70 40.77
CA ALA A 606 -11.31 22.17 40.28
C ALA A 606 -11.11 21.31 39.02
N MET A 607 -10.25 21.75 38.11
CA MET A 607 -9.89 20.97 36.93
C MET A 607 -9.11 19.71 37.31
N ALA A 608 -8.24 19.72 38.33
CA ALA A 608 -7.55 18.50 38.76
C ALA A 608 -8.51 17.41 39.26
N GLU A 609 -9.60 17.80 39.92
CA GLU A 609 -10.56 16.86 40.54
C GLU A 609 -11.72 16.45 39.60
N TYR A 610 -12.14 17.38 38.73
CA TYR A 610 -13.32 17.24 37.87
C TYR A 610 -12.99 17.16 36.37
N ARG A 611 -11.72 17.04 35.97
CA ARG A 611 -11.33 16.84 34.56
C ARG A 611 -12.06 15.65 33.96
N GLY A 612 -12.76 15.86 32.85
CA GLY A 612 -13.51 14.80 32.18
C GLY A 612 -14.83 14.39 32.85
N LYS A 613 -15.24 15.06 33.94
CA LYS A 613 -16.50 14.81 34.66
C LYS A 613 -17.56 15.89 34.44
N ALA A 614 -17.13 17.12 34.12
CA ALA A 614 -18.00 18.24 33.80
C ALA A 614 -17.29 19.19 32.80
N ASP A 615 -18.07 19.95 32.03
CA ASP A 615 -17.55 20.92 31.04
C ASP A 615 -16.71 21.99 31.74
N GLY A 616 -15.46 22.18 31.30
CA GLY A 616 -14.53 23.16 31.87
C GLY A 616 -15.04 24.61 31.84
N GLN A 617 -15.85 24.99 30.84
CA GLN A 617 -16.49 26.30 30.80
C GLN A 617 -17.53 26.45 31.91
N LYS A 618 -18.28 25.38 32.18
CA LYS A 618 -19.28 25.35 33.26
C LYS A 618 -18.63 25.42 34.64
N ILE A 619 -17.56 24.66 34.85
CA ILE A 619 -16.75 24.74 36.07
C ILE A 619 -16.24 26.16 36.29
N ASN A 620 -15.67 26.78 35.25
CA ASN A 620 -15.13 28.14 35.34
C ASN A 620 -16.23 29.17 35.67
N ALA A 621 -17.40 29.06 35.05
CA ALA A 621 -18.54 29.93 35.31
C ALA A 621 -19.05 29.78 36.76
N MET A 622 -19.18 28.54 37.26
CA MET A 622 -19.64 28.29 38.63
C MET A 622 -18.63 28.71 39.70
N VAL A 623 -17.32 28.48 39.46
CA VAL A 623 -16.25 28.97 40.35
C VAL A 623 -16.28 30.49 40.41
N ARG A 624 -16.43 31.18 39.28
CA ARG A 624 -16.52 32.64 39.21
C ARG A 624 -17.74 33.17 39.97
N ASP A 625 -18.92 32.59 39.78
CA ASP A 625 -20.16 33.03 40.45
C ASP A 625 -20.07 32.84 41.98
N LYS A 626 -19.53 31.70 42.45
CA LYS A 626 -19.32 31.44 43.88
C LYS A 626 -18.29 32.38 44.51
N LEU A 627 -17.17 32.64 43.83
CA LEU A 627 -16.18 33.63 44.27
C LEU A 627 -16.78 35.04 44.37
N GLN A 628 -17.58 35.43 43.38
CA GLN A 628 -18.20 36.76 43.35
C GLN A 628 -19.20 36.98 44.50
N LYS A 629 -19.83 35.91 44.99
CA LYS A 629 -20.72 35.92 46.17
C LYS A 629 -19.97 35.98 47.51
N LEU A 630 -18.71 35.55 47.55
CA LEU A 630 -17.88 35.50 48.77
C LEU A 630 -16.98 36.73 48.96
N VAL A 631 -16.68 37.44 47.86
CA VAL A 631 -15.81 38.64 47.85
C VAL A 631 -16.61 39.96 47.90
N LYS A 632 -17.94 39.87 47.79
CA LYS A 632 -18.87 40.95 48.21
C LYS A 632 -19.00 40.95 49.72
#